data_AF-A0A979G7A4-F1
#
_entry.id   AF-A0A979G7A4-F1
#
_cell.length_a   1.000
_cell.length_b   1.000
_cell.length_c   1.000
_cell.angle_alpha   90.00
_cell.angle_beta   90.00
_cell.angle_gamma   90.00
#
_symmetry.space_group_name_H-M   'P 1'
#
loop_
_entity.id
_entity.type
_entity.pdbx_description
1 polymer ?
#
loop_
_entity_poly.entity_id
_entity_poly.type
_entity_poly.pdbx_seq_one_letter_code
_entity_poly.pdbx_strand_id
1 'polypeptide(L)'
;MTPHIFRKYKGYNPNEIKCWTPSTGINTESFEVENITASKGSSKAGTAIPSPLARMELFDTAFNILAADNISLEGNTIYHQLVSDCLDVLQLIFSSRPEDIGPGKKIWFKEWLVTENIDKLKQKGEKHPNYLLGKSLEQIFFDKDNGAFTNTGSIFLIFYENTLLGGTSPLTLFFTSPNWSRKIRDGAIINIPQSADGDVFFDKDTRALHLRDEEFVTYLFTLCRQQPEAFRKAAGLRKYINKAVAGSKRFSHLLQQDRIISPSAVLDDEYSTIMTNIDNKHLTIGGLHYHRLKEGKEQEKVQKYSDFIINATVDKYNRQFNEKNEEVQVYPPLVLINGMNISGDYLEQNIPWNPSTIIRDLYHRSIPLYERKLPQGSGTAVSYPFITTEDLLEDYLLEVPFNINNNRFFSGFRGDFKYLLPIKKAYFNFFTFSDLKNALTITVTSGVVKVTLKIPIKNKKGAKEILFVKEYAKPKGTIVECRMGLGIYPFYKVESDAPALKALKNYDVLLANRIEQEGPERVSLHFYTYNTLSHARNELPQKMLPRSVFDKGGATASSKYYKLKDSFDYIELSYKDLSGINCEGLIIPDFENRIISLNQHKAYTFAIDFGTSNTHVSYMDNATELPQPFTIEEADQQMVLLNAPGNDSHPGVRFAFYGQFPAIDQTLRREFLPAVITEKGRSPVSFPFKTATCEISSFAKEDDSKYDLFSHINIGYYIDQEETQGDVIYTTNLKWLLENNDGHANKNRVKFFLKQLFAQIKIKTVLNNGDLGKMQLGWSLPSSMNKGNKLKLRNLMEAAFNEVFDGSGALLLPAIPESVAPYFFLTKTENALHDMANIVNVDIGGGTTDVMMFMESSGQRSDKYISTSFRFAGNDLWGSGFNGKLKDNGFITNYFEYQRANNIYPPNEARFLTKAKEDGTLRSDDLVSLLFRYDQEFRFSDSIATGRPDMLTVLYLHYSAIVYHIIEIMELKGYPLPRYLSFTGKGSQYISLLCGGGKEELAEFTRLLINTYSDKQLQRSFEVILNANPKEVTANGSILYARADKSETERYSSLAEFVHPGFNPLKEAAFAEKVRTTEKGAFQLLDVQNIASPLNVAVLENLNNFLEKTLNNRVVIDFLGEFNIKNLKETYELLRWNGDIDNGEGLIYDSYRKVLNDLRSRDKEEPLPQSLFFFAFKESLYRLSKQIVAKKSA
;
A
#
# COMPACT_ATOMS: atom_id res chain seq x y z
N MET A 1 89.91 20.54 -17.98
CA MET A 1 90.60 19.50 -17.17
C MET A 1 90.41 18.16 -17.87
N THR A 2 91.45 17.34 -18.00
CA THR A 2 91.36 15.98 -18.55
C THR A 2 90.43 15.12 -17.68
N PRO A 3 89.52 14.29 -18.22
CA PRO A 3 88.66 13.44 -17.39
C PRO A 3 89.53 12.47 -16.58
N HIS A 4 89.25 12.26 -15.30
CA HIS A 4 89.98 11.31 -14.45
C HIS A 4 89.04 10.22 -13.93
N ILE A 5 89.50 8.97 -13.98
CA ILE A 5 88.84 7.81 -13.38
C ILE A 5 89.58 7.39 -12.12
N PHE A 6 88.84 7.21 -11.03
CA PHE A 6 89.34 6.55 -9.83
C PHE A 6 89.29 5.04 -10.04
N ARG A 7 90.45 4.43 -10.29
CA ARG A 7 90.56 2.98 -10.40
C ARG A 7 90.98 2.44 -9.05
N LYS A 8 90.10 1.66 -8.42
CA LYS A 8 90.46 0.92 -7.21
C LYS A 8 91.54 -0.15 -7.49
N TYR A 9 91.66 -0.59 -8.75
CA TYR A 9 92.67 -1.55 -9.20
C TYR A 9 93.08 -1.31 -10.65
N LYS A 10 94.33 -1.67 -11.00
CA LYS A 10 94.71 -1.90 -12.39
C LYS A 10 95.70 -3.06 -12.46
N GLY A 11 95.26 -4.21 -12.98
CA GLY A 11 96.14 -5.36 -13.16
C GLY A 11 96.39 -6.19 -11.90
N TYR A 12 96.85 -7.41 -12.14
CA TYR A 12 96.82 -8.60 -11.28
C TYR A 12 97.82 -8.58 -10.09
N ASN A 13 97.80 -7.58 -9.19
CA ASN A 13 98.66 -7.61 -7.99
C ASN A 13 98.00 -6.99 -6.72
N PRO A 14 97.83 -7.72 -5.59
CA PRO A 14 96.96 -7.30 -4.47
C PRO A 14 97.52 -6.31 -3.43
N ASN A 15 98.78 -5.84 -3.51
CA ASN A 15 99.44 -5.09 -2.41
C ASN A 15 99.84 -3.62 -2.72
N GLU A 16 99.33 -2.96 -3.77
CA GLU A 16 99.60 -1.52 -4.03
C GLU A 16 98.31 -0.70 -4.31
N ILE A 17 98.17 0.47 -3.66
CA ILE A 17 97.08 1.45 -3.85
C ILE A 17 97.63 2.67 -4.60
N LYS A 18 97.08 3.06 -5.76
CA LYS A 18 97.34 4.36 -6.43
C LYS A 18 96.05 5.08 -6.82
N CYS A 19 96.03 6.40 -6.60
CA CYS A 19 94.90 7.33 -6.76
C CYS A 19 94.44 7.59 -8.23
N TRP A 20 93.53 8.55 -8.40
CA TRP A 20 92.94 9.08 -9.65
C TRP A 20 93.90 9.15 -10.88
N THR A 21 93.44 8.69 -12.06
CA THR A 21 94.21 8.69 -13.32
C THR A 21 93.39 9.23 -14.52
N PRO A 22 93.99 9.83 -15.56
CA PRO A 22 93.26 10.32 -16.75
C PRO A 22 92.54 9.20 -17.53
N SER A 23 91.34 9.49 -18.06
CA SER A 23 90.49 8.56 -18.83
C SER A 23 89.94 9.22 -20.10
N THR A 24 89.77 8.44 -21.16
CA THR A 24 88.88 8.75 -22.29
C THR A 24 87.49 8.17 -22.00
N GLY A 25 86.43 8.75 -22.58
CA GLY A 25 85.04 8.28 -22.40
C GLY A 25 84.82 6.85 -22.89
N ILE A 26 83.73 6.23 -22.45
CA ILE A 26 83.34 4.85 -22.82
C ILE A 26 82.90 4.81 -24.30
N ASN A 27 83.49 3.91 -25.11
CA ASN A 27 83.05 3.66 -26.49
C ASN A 27 82.07 2.47 -26.51
N THR A 28 80.87 2.69 -27.06
CA THR A 28 79.79 1.70 -27.15
C THR A 28 80.02 0.62 -28.22
N GLU A 29 80.94 0.83 -29.16
CA GLU A 29 81.29 -0.17 -30.20
C GLU A 29 82.18 -1.31 -29.68
N SER A 30 82.69 -1.21 -28.43
CA SER A 30 83.64 -2.19 -27.85
C SER A 30 83.00 -3.36 -27.09
N PHE A 31 81.67 -3.50 -27.09
CA PHE A 31 80.97 -4.56 -26.34
C PHE A 31 80.58 -5.73 -27.26
N GLU A 32 81.20 -6.89 -27.07
CA GLU A 32 80.77 -8.15 -27.71
C GLU A 32 79.49 -8.68 -27.04
N VAL A 33 78.45 -8.88 -27.84
CA VAL A 33 77.08 -9.23 -27.40
C VAL A 33 76.90 -10.75 -27.17
N GLU A 34 77.86 -11.57 -27.56
CA GLU A 34 77.75 -13.03 -27.46
C GLU A 34 78.30 -13.57 -26.13
N ASN A 35 77.46 -14.32 -25.41
CA ASN A 35 77.74 -15.15 -24.21
C ASN A 35 77.52 -14.59 -22.80
N ILE A 36 76.35 -14.03 -22.51
CA ILE A 36 75.79 -14.12 -21.15
C ILE A 36 74.29 -14.52 -21.21
N THR A 37 74.02 -15.81 -21.38
CA THR A 37 72.71 -16.41 -21.06
C THR A 37 72.40 -16.18 -19.58
N ALA A 38 71.18 -15.74 -19.26
CA ALA A 38 70.75 -15.46 -17.89
C ALA A 38 70.54 -16.75 -17.07
N SER A 39 71.62 -17.50 -16.80
CA SER A 39 71.62 -18.60 -15.82
C SER A 39 72.38 -18.18 -14.57
N LYS A 40 71.70 -18.20 -13.41
CA LYS A 40 72.24 -18.07 -12.04
C LYS A 40 73.50 -17.19 -11.93
N GLY A 41 73.36 -15.88 -12.14
CA GLY A 41 74.49 -14.96 -11.98
C GLY A 41 74.26 -13.48 -12.28
N SER A 42 73.08 -13.07 -12.78
CA SER A 42 72.80 -11.67 -13.17
C SER A 42 72.89 -10.66 -12.01
N SER A 43 72.81 -11.13 -10.75
CA SER A 43 73.07 -10.30 -9.57
C SER A 43 74.54 -9.86 -9.43
N LYS A 44 75.51 -10.59 -10.05
CA LYS A 44 76.94 -10.25 -9.99
C LYS A 44 77.35 -9.16 -10.99
N ALA A 45 76.70 -9.06 -12.15
CA ALA A 45 76.97 -8.00 -13.13
C ALA A 45 76.44 -6.62 -12.64
N GLY A 46 75.27 -6.60 -12.00
CA GLY A 46 74.66 -5.37 -11.47
C GLY A 46 75.31 -4.81 -10.21
N THR A 47 76.03 -5.63 -9.42
CA THR A 47 76.71 -5.20 -8.18
C THR A 47 78.14 -4.69 -8.42
N ALA A 48 78.71 -4.92 -9.62
CA ALA A 48 80.04 -4.46 -10.00
C ALA A 48 80.07 -2.99 -10.52
N ILE A 49 78.90 -2.40 -10.79
CA ILE A 49 78.75 -1.01 -11.27
C ILE A 49 78.37 -0.12 -10.07
N PRO A 50 79.28 0.72 -9.55
CA PRO A 50 79.14 1.31 -8.22
C PRO A 50 78.25 2.56 -8.16
N SER A 51 77.89 3.19 -9.28
CA SER A 51 77.12 4.44 -9.29
C SER A 51 75.76 4.30 -10.02
N PRO A 52 74.70 5.02 -9.57
CA PRO A 52 73.42 5.08 -10.28
C PRO A 52 73.55 5.57 -11.74
N LEU A 53 74.51 6.46 -12.02
CA LEU A 53 74.71 7.05 -13.35
C LEU A 53 75.23 6.01 -14.36
N ALA A 54 76.23 5.22 -13.99
CA ALA A 54 76.72 4.14 -14.83
C ALA A 54 75.66 3.05 -15.03
N ARG A 55 74.74 2.90 -14.07
CA ARG A 55 73.58 2.02 -14.24
C ARG A 55 72.60 2.58 -15.27
N MET A 56 72.33 3.88 -15.30
CA MET A 56 71.49 4.48 -16.36
C MET A 56 72.09 4.25 -17.75
N GLU A 57 73.41 4.40 -17.92
CA GLU A 57 74.11 4.12 -19.18
C GLU A 57 74.03 2.64 -19.59
N LEU A 58 74.06 1.72 -18.63
CA LEU A 58 73.88 0.29 -18.90
C LEU A 58 72.49 -0.01 -19.51
N PHE A 59 71.43 0.61 -18.98
CA PHE A 59 70.08 0.45 -19.54
C PHE A 59 70.00 1.05 -20.95
N ASP A 60 70.59 2.23 -21.19
CA ASP A 60 70.62 2.82 -22.53
C ASP A 60 71.39 1.96 -23.53
N THR A 61 72.51 1.37 -23.10
CA THR A 61 73.26 0.39 -23.89
C THR A 61 72.41 -0.82 -24.24
N ALA A 62 71.66 -1.37 -23.26
CA ALA A 62 70.74 -2.49 -23.51
C ALA A 62 69.66 -2.14 -24.55
N PHE A 63 69.05 -0.96 -24.46
CA PHE A 63 68.08 -0.49 -25.44
C PHE A 63 68.71 -0.31 -26.84
N ASN A 64 69.91 0.26 -26.94
CA ASN A 64 70.60 0.41 -28.23
C ASN A 64 70.95 -0.95 -28.87
N ILE A 65 71.37 -1.93 -28.07
CA ILE A 65 71.66 -3.29 -28.56
C ILE A 65 70.38 -3.92 -29.13
N LEU A 66 69.27 -3.94 -28.37
CA LEU A 66 68.02 -4.55 -28.84
C LEU A 66 67.37 -3.77 -30.00
N ALA A 67 67.67 -2.47 -30.10
CA ALA A 67 67.21 -1.63 -31.21
C ALA A 67 67.96 -1.91 -32.53
N ALA A 68 69.11 -2.59 -32.53
CA ALA A 68 69.85 -2.91 -33.75
C ALA A 68 69.06 -3.90 -34.64
N ASP A 69 69.03 -3.69 -35.95
CA ASP A 69 68.14 -4.40 -36.88
C ASP A 69 68.29 -5.93 -36.86
N ASN A 70 69.50 -6.44 -36.60
CA ASN A 70 69.83 -7.88 -36.63
C ASN A 70 69.54 -8.63 -35.31
N ILE A 71 69.00 -7.96 -34.29
CA ILE A 71 68.75 -8.55 -32.97
C ILE A 71 67.23 -8.67 -32.73
N SER A 72 66.76 -9.81 -32.23
CA SER A 72 65.35 -9.99 -31.85
C SER A 72 64.99 -9.11 -30.64
N LEU A 73 63.75 -8.58 -30.61
CA LEU A 73 63.21 -7.91 -29.42
C LEU A 73 62.81 -8.90 -28.33
N GLU A 74 62.53 -10.14 -28.72
CA GLU A 74 62.18 -11.26 -27.84
C GLU A 74 63.40 -12.15 -27.63
N GLY A 75 63.70 -12.50 -26.38
CA GLY A 75 64.87 -13.29 -26.01
C GLY A 75 65.16 -13.18 -24.51
N ASN A 76 66.12 -13.96 -24.01
CA ASN A 76 66.35 -14.17 -22.57
C ASN A 76 67.76 -13.75 -22.11
N THR A 77 68.42 -12.83 -22.83
CA THR A 77 69.73 -12.32 -22.43
C THR A 77 69.62 -11.30 -21.30
N ILE A 78 70.75 -10.96 -20.67
CA ILE A 78 70.77 -9.91 -19.64
C ILE A 78 70.24 -8.55 -20.15
N TYR A 79 70.45 -8.24 -21.43
CA TYR A 79 69.92 -7.02 -22.06
C TYR A 79 68.39 -7.07 -22.21
N HIS A 80 67.83 -8.22 -22.55
CA HIS A 80 66.37 -8.43 -22.57
C HIS A 80 65.76 -8.26 -21.18
N GLN A 81 66.42 -8.79 -20.14
CA GLN A 81 65.95 -8.60 -18.76
C GLN A 81 66.00 -7.14 -18.35
N LEU A 82 67.10 -6.42 -18.62
CA LEU A 82 67.19 -4.99 -18.28
C LEU A 82 66.12 -4.15 -18.99
N VAL A 83 65.86 -4.43 -20.26
CA VAL A 83 64.80 -3.74 -21.01
C VAL A 83 63.42 -4.11 -20.47
N SER A 84 63.15 -5.39 -20.20
CA SER A 84 61.89 -5.85 -19.59
C SER A 84 61.65 -5.19 -18.23
N ASP A 85 62.64 -5.24 -17.33
CA ASP A 85 62.58 -4.62 -16.00
C ASP A 85 62.32 -3.09 -16.08
N CYS A 86 62.88 -2.41 -17.08
CA CYS A 86 62.63 -0.98 -17.30
C CYS A 86 61.19 -0.73 -17.76
N LEU A 87 60.69 -1.55 -18.70
CA LEU A 87 59.31 -1.49 -19.18
C LEU A 87 58.31 -1.84 -18.06
N ASP A 88 58.67 -2.73 -17.15
CA ASP A 88 57.86 -3.07 -15.96
C ASP A 88 57.71 -1.85 -15.03
N VAL A 89 58.77 -1.07 -14.79
CA VAL A 89 58.65 0.18 -14.03
C VAL A 89 57.77 1.19 -14.77
N LEU A 90 57.96 1.35 -16.09
CA LEU A 90 57.13 2.26 -16.90
C LEU A 90 55.65 1.87 -16.82
N GLN A 91 55.34 0.59 -16.96
CA GLN A 91 53.98 0.09 -16.94
C GLN A 91 53.37 0.15 -15.53
N LEU A 92 54.14 -0.19 -14.49
CA LEU A 92 53.73 -0.04 -13.09
C LEU A 92 53.34 1.41 -12.76
N ILE A 93 54.16 2.38 -13.19
CA ILE A 93 53.88 3.79 -12.97
C ILE A 93 52.68 4.25 -13.80
N PHE A 94 52.57 3.82 -15.05
CA PHE A 94 51.41 4.11 -15.93
C PHE A 94 50.09 3.58 -15.35
N SER A 95 50.11 2.39 -14.74
CA SER A 95 48.94 1.75 -14.12
C SER A 95 48.71 2.16 -12.66
N SER A 96 49.50 3.11 -12.12
CA SER A 96 49.40 3.52 -10.72
C SER A 96 48.26 4.50 -10.45
N ARG A 97 47.66 4.41 -9.26
CA ARG A 97 46.55 5.28 -8.84
C ARG A 97 46.99 6.36 -7.85
N PRO A 98 46.23 7.47 -7.72
CA PRO A 98 46.55 8.48 -6.71
C PRO A 98 46.61 7.88 -5.31
N GLU A 99 45.73 6.92 -5.00
CA GLU A 99 45.66 6.24 -3.70
C GLU A 99 46.87 5.35 -3.39
N ASP A 100 47.56 4.86 -4.43
CA ASP A 100 48.76 4.02 -4.31
C ASP A 100 50.01 4.84 -3.98
N ILE A 101 49.97 6.16 -4.21
CA ILE A 101 51.11 7.05 -4.11
C ILE A 101 51.03 7.85 -2.80
N GLY A 102 52.04 7.70 -1.94
CA GLY A 102 52.09 8.42 -0.66
C GLY A 102 53.06 7.80 0.33
N PRO A 103 53.52 8.56 1.35
CA PRO A 103 54.34 7.99 2.41
C PRO A 103 53.55 6.88 3.13
N GLY A 104 54.12 5.68 3.23
CA GLY A 104 53.43 4.50 3.80
C GLY A 104 52.39 3.83 2.87
N LYS A 105 52.28 4.27 1.62
CA LYS A 105 51.49 3.60 0.57
C LYS A 105 52.36 2.63 -0.25
N LYS A 106 51.77 2.01 -1.28
CA LYS A 106 52.47 1.06 -2.16
C LYS A 106 53.67 1.70 -2.83
N ILE A 107 53.50 2.89 -3.40
CA ILE A 107 54.54 3.64 -4.12
C ILE A 107 54.80 4.95 -3.39
N TRP A 108 56.07 5.31 -3.24
CA TRP A 108 56.44 6.67 -2.89
C TRP A 108 57.77 7.07 -3.51
N PHE A 109 57.96 8.37 -3.61
CA PHE A 109 59.05 9.03 -4.31
C PHE A 109 59.90 9.83 -3.33
N LYS A 110 61.20 9.78 -3.55
CA LYS A 110 62.17 10.67 -2.93
C LYS A 110 62.88 11.48 -3.99
N GLU A 111 62.76 12.79 -3.94
CA GLU A 111 63.41 13.69 -4.89
C GLU A 111 64.86 13.95 -4.47
N TRP A 112 65.77 13.82 -5.44
CA TRP A 112 67.14 14.29 -5.37
C TRP A 112 67.30 15.50 -6.29
N LEU A 113 67.22 16.69 -5.68
CA LEU A 113 67.45 17.98 -6.34
C LEU A 113 68.92 18.09 -6.73
N VAL A 114 69.21 18.15 -8.03
CA VAL A 114 70.56 18.03 -8.56
C VAL A 114 71.46 19.15 -8.04
N THR A 115 71.06 20.41 -8.26
CA THR A 115 71.83 21.59 -7.84
C THR A 115 72.01 21.66 -6.33
N GLU A 116 70.91 21.59 -5.58
CA GLU A 116 70.98 21.72 -4.12
C GLU A 116 71.82 20.63 -3.46
N ASN A 117 71.71 19.38 -3.91
CA ASN A 117 72.46 18.29 -3.30
C ASN A 117 73.95 18.33 -3.69
N ILE A 118 74.27 18.75 -4.91
CA ILE A 118 75.66 19.00 -5.32
C ILE A 118 76.26 20.13 -4.48
N ASP A 119 75.51 21.21 -4.24
CA ASP A 119 75.96 22.33 -3.41
C ASP A 119 76.13 21.92 -1.94
N LYS A 120 75.19 21.15 -1.37
CA LYS A 120 75.32 20.58 -0.02
C LYS A 120 76.57 19.68 0.13
N LEU A 121 76.93 18.92 -0.91
CA LEU A 121 78.16 18.12 -0.90
C LEU A 121 79.41 19.01 -0.90
N LYS A 122 79.39 20.13 -1.65
CA LYS A 122 80.49 21.10 -1.71
C LYS A 122 80.62 21.95 -0.43
N GLN A 123 79.52 22.23 0.28
CA GLN A 123 79.52 23.01 1.52
C GLN A 123 80.34 22.40 2.67
N LYS A 124 80.72 21.11 2.58
CA LYS A 124 81.59 20.45 3.56
C LYS A 124 83.07 20.88 3.48
N GLY A 125 83.43 21.73 2.51
CA GLY A 125 84.77 22.29 2.34
C GLY A 125 85.71 21.43 1.49
N GLU A 126 86.69 22.05 0.84
CA GLU A 126 87.53 21.43 -0.21
C GLU A 126 88.36 20.22 0.26
N LYS A 127 88.65 20.16 1.57
CA LYS A 127 89.39 19.04 2.19
C LYS A 127 88.51 17.81 2.48
N HIS A 128 87.19 17.94 2.42
CA HIS A 128 86.27 16.84 2.72
C HIS A 128 86.02 15.98 1.45
N PRO A 129 86.07 14.64 1.50
CA PRO A 129 85.88 13.77 0.33
C PRO A 129 84.60 14.04 -0.49
N ASN A 130 83.51 14.42 0.18
CA ASN A 130 82.26 14.83 -0.47
C ASN A 130 82.38 16.03 -1.42
N TYR A 131 83.35 16.93 -1.22
CA TYR A 131 83.56 18.06 -2.13
C TYR A 131 83.97 17.58 -3.53
N LEU A 132 84.89 16.63 -3.60
CA LEU A 132 85.33 16.03 -4.87
C LEU A 132 84.19 15.27 -5.57
N LEU A 133 83.34 14.58 -4.79
CA LEU A 133 82.13 13.95 -5.31
C LEU A 133 81.17 14.99 -5.88
N GLY A 134 80.93 16.10 -5.17
CA GLY A 134 80.11 17.21 -5.65
C GLY A 134 80.66 17.81 -6.95
N LYS A 135 81.97 18.01 -7.07
CA LYS A 135 82.65 18.48 -8.29
C LYS A 135 82.51 17.49 -9.46
N SER A 136 82.59 16.20 -9.18
CA SER A 136 82.43 15.15 -10.21
C SER A 136 81.00 15.09 -10.73
N LEU A 137 80.00 15.24 -9.86
CA LEU A 137 78.59 15.31 -10.25
C LEU A 137 78.27 16.60 -11.03
N GLU A 138 78.86 17.73 -10.63
CA GLU A 138 78.77 19.00 -11.35
C GLU A 138 79.25 18.88 -12.81
N GLN A 139 80.31 18.11 -13.07
CA GLN A 139 80.77 17.81 -14.44
C GLN A 139 79.80 16.92 -15.23
N ILE A 140 78.93 16.16 -14.59
CA ILE A 140 77.98 15.29 -15.31
C ILE A 140 76.69 16.06 -15.60
N PHE A 141 76.20 16.84 -14.64
CA PHE A 141 74.90 17.51 -14.74
C PHE A 141 74.96 18.94 -15.33
N PHE A 142 76.09 19.63 -15.22
CA PHE A 142 76.25 21.02 -15.68
C PHE A 142 77.22 21.18 -16.85
N ASP A 143 77.74 20.08 -17.39
CA ASP A 143 78.53 20.12 -18.62
C ASP A 143 77.63 20.46 -19.81
N LYS A 144 78.00 21.55 -20.50
CA LYS A 144 77.30 22.07 -21.67
C LYS A 144 77.58 21.22 -22.92
N ASP A 145 78.68 20.46 -22.90
CA ASP A 145 79.12 19.61 -24.02
C ASP A 145 78.61 18.16 -23.88
N ASN A 146 78.15 17.75 -22.69
CA ASN A 146 77.63 16.40 -22.41
C ASN A 146 76.08 16.35 -22.35
N GLY A 147 75.44 16.24 -23.52
CA GLY A 147 74.02 16.57 -23.70
C GLY A 147 72.95 15.68 -23.06
N ALA A 148 73.28 14.52 -22.49
CA ALA A 148 72.29 13.58 -21.97
C ALA A 148 71.76 13.96 -20.56
N PHE A 149 72.64 14.43 -19.68
CA PHE A 149 72.29 14.79 -18.29
C PHE A 149 72.07 16.29 -18.09
N THR A 150 72.49 17.13 -19.04
CA THR A 150 72.30 18.59 -19.00
C THR A 150 70.83 18.96 -18.82
N ASN A 151 70.56 19.97 -17.99
CA ASN A 151 69.22 20.47 -17.63
C ASN A 151 68.33 19.46 -16.88
N THR A 152 68.91 18.43 -16.25
CA THR A 152 68.17 17.57 -15.31
C THR A 152 68.07 18.27 -13.95
N GLY A 153 66.89 18.81 -13.61
CA GLY A 153 66.68 19.52 -12.33
C GLY A 153 66.55 18.58 -11.12
N SER A 154 65.86 17.46 -11.31
CA SER A 154 65.56 16.49 -10.26
C SER A 154 65.68 15.06 -10.76
N ILE A 155 66.09 14.16 -9.87
CA ILE A 155 65.96 12.70 -10.04
C ILE A 155 65.04 12.19 -8.95
N PHE A 156 63.98 11.45 -9.32
CA PHE A 156 63.08 10.81 -8.37
C PHE A 156 63.50 9.37 -8.16
N LEU A 157 63.79 9.00 -6.91
CA LEU A 157 63.95 7.62 -6.48
C LEU A 157 62.58 7.04 -6.15
N ILE A 158 62.32 5.83 -6.62
CA ILE A 158 61.02 5.17 -6.51
C ILE A 158 61.14 4.04 -5.50
N PHE A 159 60.28 4.07 -4.50
CA PHE A 159 60.15 3.03 -3.49
C PHE A 159 58.82 2.31 -3.68
N TYR A 160 58.87 0.98 -3.68
CA TYR A 160 57.70 0.11 -3.66
C TYR A 160 57.72 -0.70 -2.36
N GLU A 161 56.66 -0.63 -1.55
CA GLU A 161 56.59 -1.24 -0.21
C GLU A 161 57.84 -0.92 0.64
N ASN A 162 58.24 0.35 0.67
CA ASN A 162 59.44 0.87 1.36
C ASN A 162 60.80 0.32 0.88
N THR A 163 60.82 -0.44 -0.21
CA THR A 163 62.06 -0.93 -0.83
C THR A 163 62.38 -0.13 -2.09
N LEU A 164 63.65 0.27 -2.26
CA LEU A 164 64.09 1.01 -3.44
C LEU A 164 63.96 0.15 -4.71
N LEU A 165 62.95 0.46 -5.52
CA LEU A 165 62.66 -0.16 -6.81
C LEU A 165 63.63 0.35 -7.88
N GLY A 166 63.89 1.66 -7.91
CA GLY A 166 64.64 2.28 -8.99
C GLY A 166 64.62 3.80 -8.94
N GLY A 167 64.80 4.45 -10.09
CA GLY A 167 64.67 5.90 -10.21
C GLY A 167 64.43 6.37 -11.63
N THR A 168 64.12 7.66 -11.78
CA THR A 168 64.00 8.32 -13.09
C THR A 168 65.38 8.50 -13.75
N SER A 169 65.44 8.42 -15.07
CA SER A 169 66.65 8.47 -15.90
C SER A 169 66.41 9.34 -17.15
N PRO A 170 67.28 10.32 -17.48
CA PRO A 170 67.15 11.07 -18.72
C PRO A 170 67.51 10.25 -19.97
N LEU A 171 68.17 9.10 -19.80
CA LEU A 171 68.60 8.21 -20.89
C LEU A 171 67.55 7.16 -21.27
N THR A 172 66.72 6.75 -20.31
CA THR A 172 65.81 5.60 -20.47
C THR A 172 64.45 5.79 -19.78
N LEU A 173 64.15 7.01 -19.34
CA LEU A 173 63.01 7.38 -18.48
C LEU A 173 63.09 6.79 -17.06
N PHE A 174 63.28 5.48 -16.93
CA PHE A 174 63.49 4.80 -15.65
C PHE A 174 64.64 3.80 -15.71
N PHE A 175 65.12 3.40 -14.53
CA PHE A 175 66.02 2.27 -14.34
C PHE A 175 65.69 1.57 -13.02
N THR A 176 65.87 0.25 -12.92
CA THR A 176 65.65 -0.49 -11.67
C THR A 176 66.89 -0.51 -10.79
N SER A 177 66.75 -0.75 -9.50
CA SER A 177 67.84 -0.95 -8.54
C SER A 177 68.56 -2.29 -8.76
N PRO A 178 69.90 -2.38 -8.62
CA PRO A 178 70.63 -3.66 -8.76
C PRO A 178 70.22 -4.70 -7.71
N ASN A 179 69.58 -4.27 -6.63
CA ASN A 179 69.15 -5.11 -5.54
C ASN A 179 67.69 -5.55 -5.64
N TRP A 180 66.92 -5.04 -6.61
CA TRP A 180 65.47 -5.24 -6.68
C TRP A 180 65.09 -6.72 -6.76
N SER A 181 65.60 -7.46 -7.74
CA SER A 181 65.30 -8.89 -7.89
C SER A 181 65.77 -9.72 -6.69
N ARG A 182 66.79 -9.27 -5.95
CA ARG A 182 67.18 -9.90 -4.68
C ARG A 182 66.13 -9.67 -3.60
N LYS A 183 65.63 -8.45 -3.47
CA LYS A 183 64.61 -8.09 -2.47
C LYS A 183 63.29 -8.86 -2.68
N ILE A 184 62.90 -9.11 -3.93
CA ILE A 184 61.77 -10.00 -4.25
C ILE A 184 62.06 -11.42 -3.74
N ARG A 185 63.22 -12.00 -4.09
CA ARG A 185 63.60 -13.36 -3.66
C ARG A 185 63.70 -13.53 -2.15
N ASP A 186 64.19 -12.51 -1.45
CA ASP A 186 64.37 -12.51 0.01
C ASP A 186 63.02 -12.29 0.76
N GLY A 187 61.90 -12.19 0.05
CA GLY A 187 60.57 -11.98 0.63
C GLY A 187 60.36 -10.58 1.23
N ALA A 188 61.17 -9.60 0.85
CA ALA A 188 61.05 -8.23 1.35
C ALA A 188 59.90 -7.44 0.71
N ILE A 189 59.30 -7.98 -0.37
CA ILE A 189 58.12 -7.46 -1.05
C ILE A 189 57.01 -8.48 -0.87
N ILE A 190 55.89 -8.05 -0.29
CA ILE A 190 54.74 -8.91 0.01
C ILE A 190 53.86 -9.04 -1.23
N ASN A 191 53.60 -7.93 -1.92
CA ASN A 191 52.74 -7.89 -3.11
C ASN A 191 53.58 -7.63 -4.36
N ILE A 192 54.01 -8.69 -5.05
CA ILE A 192 54.75 -8.56 -6.31
C ILE A 192 53.83 -7.89 -7.35
N PRO A 193 54.24 -6.78 -7.99
CA PRO A 193 53.44 -6.11 -9.00
C PRO A 193 53.11 -7.02 -10.20
N GLN A 194 51.93 -6.82 -10.78
CA GLN A 194 51.45 -7.57 -11.95
C GLN A 194 50.81 -6.59 -12.95
N SER A 195 50.81 -6.96 -14.23
CA SER A 195 50.07 -6.25 -15.26
C SER A 195 48.56 -6.51 -15.16
N ALA A 196 47.77 -5.72 -15.89
CA ALA A 196 46.33 -5.93 -16.01
C ALA A 196 45.96 -7.29 -16.63
N ASP A 197 46.87 -7.88 -17.42
CA ASP A 197 46.70 -9.20 -18.02
C ASP A 197 47.28 -10.38 -17.22
N GLY A 198 47.66 -10.14 -15.96
CA GLY A 198 48.04 -11.17 -15.01
C GLY A 198 49.50 -11.63 -15.10
N ASP A 199 50.30 -10.96 -15.93
CA ASP A 199 51.74 -11.18 -16.06
C ASP A 199 52.49 -10.60 -14.85
N VAL A 200 53.48 -11.30 -14.34
CA VAL A 200 54.18 -10.92 -13.11
C VAL A 200 55.38 -10.05 -13.45
N PHE A 201 55.37 -8.79 -12.99
CA PHE A 201 56.49 -7.88 -13.25
C PHE A 201 57.76 -8.34 -12.53
N PHE A 202 58.90 -8.06 -13.16
CA PHE A 202 60.24 -8.36 -12.67
C PHE A 202 60.53 -9.85 -12.44
N ASP A 203 59.80 -10.73 -13.14
CA ASP A 203 60.03 -12.17 -13.11
C ASP A 203 61.16 -12.57 -14.09
N LYS A 204 61.27 -13.86 -14.40
CA LYS A 204 62.32 -14.38 -15.30
C LYS A 204 61.92 -14.35 -16.76
N ASP A 205 60.63 -14.19 -17.05
CA ASP A 205 60.07 -14.27 -18.38
C ASP A 205 60.08 -12.86 -18.97
N THR A 206 61.06 -12.61 -19.83
CA THR A 206 61.29 -11.29 -20.41
C THR A 206 60.19 -10.92 -21.40
N ARG A 207 59.63 -9.72 -21.22
CA ARG A 207 58.49 -9.26 -22.03
C ARG A 207 58.80 -7.99 -22.82
N ALA A 208 58.94 -8.16 -24.13
CA ALA A 208 59.13 -7.08 -25.10
C ALA A 208 57.94 -6.12 -25.16
N LEU A 209 58.14 -4.91 -25.68
CA LEU A 209 57.11 -3.86 -25.66
C LEU A 209 55.84 -4.26 -26.45
N HIS A 210 55.97 -4.83 -27.65
CA HIS A 210 54.83 -5.20 -28.50
C HIS A 210 54.01 -6.38 -27.99
N LEU A 211 54.43 -7.02 -26.90
CA LEU A 211 53.68 -8.08 -26.24
C LEU A 211 52.85 -7.56 -25.07
N ARG A 212 52.99 -6.29 -24.66
CA ARG A 212 52.33 -5.70 -23.48
C ARG A 212 50.93 -5.17 -23.80
N ASP A 213 50.27 -4.62 -22.78
CA ASP A 213 48.94 -4.02 -22.87
C ASP A 213 48.84 -2.96 -23.99
N GLU A 214 47.70 -2.94 -24.69
CA GLU A 214 47.49 -2.08 -25.86
C GLU A 214 47.59 -0.60 -25.52
N GLU A 215 46.98 -0.21 -24.41
CA GLU A 215 46.91 1.18 -23.96
C GLU A 215 48.29 1.63 -23.48
N PHE A 216 49.04 0.78 -22.79
CA PHE A 216 50.41 1.08 -22.40
C PHE A 216 51.35 1.27 -23.60
N VAL A 217 51.27 0.39 -24.62
CA VAL A 217 52.09 0.52 -25.84
C VAL A 217 51.72 1.78 -26.62
N THR A 218 50.42 2.04 -26.76
CA THR A 218 49.89 3.25 -27.42
C THR A 218 50.31 4.51 -26.69
N TYR A 219 50.23 4.53 -25.36
CA TYR A 219 50.71 5.61 -24.51
C TYR A 219 52.20 5.87 -24.71
N LEU A 220 53.04 4.83 -24.58
CA LEU A 220 54.50 4.99 -24.66
C LEU A 220 54.94 5.47 -26.06
N PHE A 221 54.27 4.98 -27.11
CA PHE A 221 54.50 5.44 -28.47
C PHE A 221 54.03 6.90 -28.66
N THR A 222 52.87 7.27 -28.13
CA THR A 222 52.35 8.65 -28.17
C THR A 222 53.25 9.62 -27.40
N LEU A 223 53.69 9.24 -26.21
CA LEU A 223 54.64 10.01 -25.40
C LEU A 223 55.97 10.20 -26.15
N CYS A 224 56.45 9.15 -26.84
CA CYS A 224 57.64 9.21 -27.66
C CYS A 224 57.54 10.20 -28.84
N ARG A 225 56.35 10.34 -29.44
CA ARG A 225 56.10 11.24 -30.57
C ARG A 225 55.86 12.68 -30.15
N GLN A 226 55.11 12.89 -29.07
CA GLN A 226 54.72 14.22 -28.61
C GLN A 226 55.76 14.90 -27.70
N GLN A 227 56.74 14.17 -27.16
CA GLN A 227 57.83 14.72 -26.34
C GLN A 227 59.22 14.50 -26.99
N PRO A 228 59.46 14.99 -28.22
CA PRO A 228 60.64 14.63 -29.00
C PRO A 228 61.96 15.05 -28.35
N GLU A 229 62.00 16.14 -27.58
CA GLU A 229 63.22 16.60 -26.91
C GLU A 229 63.68 15.66 -25.78
N ALA A 230 62.75 15.13 -24.98
CA ALA A 230 63.08 14.15 -23.94
C ALA A 230 63.59 12.84 -24.57
N PHE A 231 62.93 12.37 -25.64
CA PHE A 231 63.34 11.17 -26.38
C PHE A 231 64.55 11.38 -27.29
N ARG A 232 64.99 12.63 -27.52
CA ARG A 232 66.29 12.93 -28.14
C ARG A 232 67.44 12.58 -27.19
N LYS A 233 67.25 12.81 -25.88
CA LYS A 233 68.21 12.40 -24.83
C LYS A 233 68.14 10.89 -24.57
N ALA A 234 66.96 10.29 -24.68
CA ALA A 234 66.74 8.85 -24.57
C ALA A 234 66.75 8.13 -25.94
N ALA A 235 67.83 8.32 -26.72
CA ALA A 235 67.88 7.89 -28.12
C ALA A 235 67.79 6.36 -28.29
N GLY A 236 68.40 5.58 -27.39
CA GLY A 236 68.32 4.11 -27.43
C GLY A 236 66.88 3.61 -27.24
N LEU A 237 66.21 4.12 -26.20
CA LEU A 237 64.80 3.82 -25.93
C LEU A 237 63.89 4.21 -27.11
N ARG A 238 64.10 5.40 -27.70
CA ARG A 238 63.34 5.86 -28.87
C ARG A 238 63.46 4.91 -30.07
N LYS A 239 64.68 4.46 -30.38
CA LYS A 239 64.91 3.50 -31.48
C LYS A 239 64.20 2.16 -31.20
N TYR A 240 64.31 1.67 -29.96
CA TYR A 240 63.65 0.44 -29.53
C TYR A 240 62.12 0.52 -29.66
N ILE A 241 61.49 1.60 -29.16
CA ILE A 241 60.03 1.81 -29.26
C ILE A 241 59.58 1.80 -30.73
N ASN A 242 60.28 2.52 -31.60
CA ASN A 242 59.94 2.57 -33.01
C ASN A 242 60.04 1.20 -33.69
N LYS A 243 61.09 0.42 -33.37
CA LYS A 243 61.26 -0.93 -33.88
C LYS A 243 60.15 -1.87 -33.39
N ALA A 244 59.77 -1.80 -32.11
CA ALA A 244 58.71 -2.62 -31.52
C ALA A 244 57.33 -2.34 -32.15
N VAL A 245 56.99 -1.07 -32.38
CA VAL A 245 55.72 -0.68 -33.00
C VAL A 245 55.69 -1.01 -34.49
N ALA A 246 56.77 -0.72 -35.23
CA ALA A 246 56.85 -1.00 -36.66
C ALA A 246 56.87 -2.50 -36.99
N GLY A 247 57.53 -3.30 -36.15
CA GLY A 247 57.63 -4.76 -36.33
C GLY A 247 56.38 -5.54 -35.95
N SER A 248 55.38 -4.91 -35.32
CA SER A 248 54.18 -5.58 -34.81
C SER A 248 52.96 -5.28 -35.67
N LYS A 249 52.30 -6.32 -36.18
CA LYS A 249 51.01 -6.20 -36.90
C LYS A 249 49.91 -5.59 -36.03
N ARG A 250 50.00 -5.74 -34.70
CA ARG A 250 49.03 -5.18 -33.74
C ARG A 250 49.14 -3.66 -33.68
N PHE A 251 50.35 -3.11 -33.79
CA PHE A 251 50.63 -1.69 -33.50
C PHE A 251 51.10 -0.89 -34.71
N SER A 252 51.37 -1.52 -35.86
CA SER A 252 51.86 -0.82 -37.06
C SER A 252 50.92 0.29 -37.55
N HIS A 253 49.62 0.19 -37.24
CA HIS A 253 48.62 1.22 -37.55
C HIS A 253 48.89 2.55 -36.82
N LEU A 254 49.51 2.52 -35.64
CA LEU A 254 49.86 3.72 -34.87
C LEU A 254 50.83 4.65 -35.63
N LEU A 255 51.64 4.10 -36.55
CA LEU A 255 52.58 4.85 -37.38
C LEU A 255 51.88 5.80 -38.38
N GLN A 256 50.60 5.57 -38.66
CA GLN A 256 49.80 6.33 -39.64
C GLN A 256 48.69 7.15 -38.98
N GLN A 257 48.63 7.18 -37.66
CA GLN A 257 47.55 7.82 -36.92
C GLN A 257 47.84 9.30 -36.66
N ASP A 258 47.18 10.20 -37.40
CA ASP A 258 47.42 11.65 -37.35
C ASP A 258 47.35 12.28 -35.95
N ARG A 259 46.47 11.74 -35.08
CA ARG A 259 46.32 12.16 -33.67
C ARG A 259 47.59 11.94 -32.83
N ILE A 260 48.36 10.91 -33.16
CA ILE A 260 49.62 10.55 -32.47
C ILE A 260 50.81 11.33 -33.04
N ILE A 261 50.75 11.65 -34.35
CA ILE A 261 51.86 12.25 -35.11
C ILE A 261 51.85 13.78 -35.00
N SER A 262 50.70 14.42 -34.84
CA SER A 262 50.57 15.87 -34.64
C SER A 262 50.67 16.24 -33.16
N PRO A 263 51.33 17.36 -32.79
CA PRO A 263 51.28 17.88 -31.42
C PRO A 263 49.84 18.31 -31.11
N SER A 264 49.06 17.40 -30.53
CA SER A 264 47.64 17.59 -30.21
C SER A 264 47.35 17.09 -28.81
N ALA A 265 46.24 17.57 -28.23
CA ALA A 265 45.81 17.37 -26.84
C ALA A 265 45.58 15.90 -26.40
N VAL A 266 45.96 14.89 -27.18
CA VAL A 266 45.73 13.46 -26.86
C VAL A 266 46.30 13.05 -25.49
N LEU A 267 47.51 13.50 -25.15
CA LEU A 267 48.09 13.24 -23.83
C LEU A 267 47.25 13.85 -22.69
N ASP A 268 46.70 15.04 -22.91
CA ASP A 268 45.88 15.77 -21.93
C ASP A 268 44.41 15.30 -21.91
N ASP A 269 43.91 14.74 -23.01
CA ASP A 269 42.53 14.27 -23.19
C ASP A 269 42.34 12.88 -22.55
N GLU A 270 43.28 11.96 -22.75
CA GLU A 270 43.14 10.55 -22.37
C GLU A 270 43.94 10.16 -21.11
N TYR A 271 44.97 10.94 -20.76
CA TYR A 271 45.87 10.65 -19.65
C TYR A 271 45.93 11.80 -18.63
N SER A 272 46.42 11.53 -17.43
CA SER A 272 46.62 12.53 -16.37
C SER A 272 48.05 12.49 -15.85
N THR A 273 48.64 13.65 -15.56
CA THR A 273 50.00 13.73 -15.03
C THR A 273 50.08 13.15 -13.62
N ILE A 274 51.17 12.44 -13.33
CA ILE A 274 51.36 11.75 -12.05
C ILE A 274 51.90 12.74 -11.01
N MET A 275 51.14 12.94 -9.92
CA MET A 275 51.58 13.70 -8.76
C MET A 275 52.39 12.79 -7.81
N THR A 276 53.50 13.31 -7.29
CA THR A 276 54.29 12.59 -6.28
C THR A 276 53.79 12.87 -4.87
N ASN A 277 54.30 12.16 -3.87
CA ASN A 277 54.11 12.45 -2.45
C ASN A 277 54.89 13.67 -1.94
N ILE A 278 55.47 14.47 -2.83
CA ILE A 278 56.23 15.68 -2.51
C ILE A 278 55.34 16.85 -2.89
N ASP A 279 55.10 17.76 -1.94
CA ASP A 279 54.08 18.82 -2.05
C ASP A 279 54.14 19.54 -3.40
N ASN A 280 53.02 19.47 -4.14
CA ASN A 280 52.79 20.09 -5.44
C ASN A 280 53.82 19.77 -6.54
N LYS A 281 54.46 18.58 -6.50
CA LYS A 281 55.41 18.16 -7.54
C LYS A 281 54.93 16.96 -8.36
N HIS A 282 54.92 17.14 -9.68
CA HIS A 282 54.72 16.08 -10.64
C HIS A 282 55.97 15.22 -10.81
N LEU A 283 55.77 13.93 -11.09
CA LEU A 283 56.84 13.04 -11.49
C LEU A 283 57.33 13.49 -12.87
N THR A 284 58.61 13.82 -12.97
CA THR A 284 59.19 14.38 -14.20
C THR A 284 60.63 13.92 -14.41
N ILE A 285 61.09 13.96 -15.65
CA ILE A 285 62.52 13.87 -15.99
C ILE A 285 62.82 14.73 -17.23
N GLY A 286 63.86 15.57 -17.16
CA GLY A 286 64.34 16.31 -18.33
C GLY A 286 63.29 17.16 -19.07
N GLY A 287 62.27 17.66 -18.36
CA GLY A 287 61.15 18.43 -18.93
C GLY A 287 59.93 17.61 -19.36
N LEU A 288 60.00 16.28 -19.32
CA LEU A 288 58.87 15.38 -19.57
C LEU A 288 58.08 15.09 -18.30
N HIS A 289 56.75 15.11 -18.40
CA HIS A 289 55.83 14.64 -17.37
C HIS A 289 55.39 13.20 -17.64
N TYR A 290 55.31 12.39 -16.59
CA TYR A 290 54.75 11.04 -16.68
C TYR A 290 53.24 11.08 -16.51
N HIS A 291 52.53 10.25 -17.27
CA HIS A 291 51.08 10.17 -17.25
C HIS A 291 50.59 8.77 -16.90
N ARG A 292 49.33 8.71 -16.46
CA ARG A 292 48.55 7.49 -16.24
C ARG A 292 47.23 7.59 -17.00
N LEU A 293 46.58 6.46 -17.26
CA LEU A 293 45.26 6.42 -17.89
C LEU A 293 44.22 7.15 -17.02
N LYS A 294 43.36 7.98 -17.63
CA LYS A 294 42.23 8.56 -16.91
C LYS A 294 41.20 7.49 -16.58
N GLU A 295 40.57 7.62 -15.41
CA GLU A 295 39.55 6.70 -14.91
C GLU A 295 38.40 6.50 -15.91
N GLY A 296 37.92 7.56 -16.58
CA GLY A 296 36.88 7.45 -17.61
C GLY A 296 37.25 6.54 -18.79
N LYS A 297 38.54 6.48 -19.17
CA LYS A 297 39.02 5.59 -20.23
C LYS A 297 39.09 4.13 -19.79
N GLU A 298 39.42 3.87 -18.52
CA GLU A 298 39.31 2.53 -17.95
C GLU A 298 37.86 2.04 -17.99
N GLN A 299 36.90 2.90 -17.68
CA GLN A 299 35.47 2.58 -17.71
C GLN A 299 34.98 2.28 -19.14
N GLU A 300 35.40 3.07 -20.13
CA GLU A 300 35.12 2.81 -21.55
C GLU A 300 35.67 1.45 -22.01
N LYS A 301 36.88 1.09 -21.56
CA LYS A 301 37.51 -0.21 -21.86
C LYS A 301 36.67 -1.37 -21.33
N VAL A 302 36.24 -1.30 -20.06
CA VAL A 302 35.37 -2.32 -19.44
C VAL A 302 34.05 -2.44 -20.20
N GLN A 303 33.41 -1.32 -20.53
CA GLN A 303 32.14 -1.31 -21.27
C GLN A 303 32.25 -1.94 -22.67
N LYS A 304 33.39 -1.78 -23.34
CA LYS A 304 33.63 -2.32 -24.68
C LYS A 304 33.87 -3.84 -24.68
N TYR A 305 34.65 -4.32 -23.72
CA TYR A 305 35.17 -5.68 -23.75
C TYR A 305 34.42 -6.66 -22.85
N SER A 306 33.91 -6.22 -21.70
CA SER A 306 33.32 -7.11 -20.70
C SER A 306 32.10 -7.88 -21.24
N ASP A 307 32.11 -9.20 -21.03
CA ASP A 307 31.03 -10.13 -21.38
C ASP A 307 30.01 -10.32 -20.23
N PHE A 308 30.14 -9.54 -19.15
CA PHE A 308 29.31 -9.64 -17.95
C PHE A 308 28.41 -8.41 -17.75
N ILE A 309 28.32 -7.52 -18.74
CA ILE A 309 27.46 -6.32 -18.68
C ILE A 309 25.99 -6.77 -18.62
N ILE A 310 25.21 -6.18 -17.72
CA ILE A 310 23.79 -6.47 -17.60
C ILE A 310 23.04 -6.16 -18.90
N ASN A 311 22.10 -7.02 -19.27
CA ASN A 311 21.17 -6.78 -20.37
C ASN A 311 19.80 -6.37 -19.81
N ALA A 312 19.75 -5.18 -19.20
CA ALA A 312 18.54 -4.61 -18.60
C ALA A 312 17.47 -4.27 -19.66
N THR A 313 16.19 -4.41 -19.31
CA THR A 313 15.05 -4.05 -20.18
C THR A 313 14.54 -2.63 -19.93
N VAL A 314 14.92 -2.03 -18.80
CA VAL A 314 14.71 -0.61 -18.50
C VAL A 314 16.04 0.05 -18.09
N ASP A 315 16.13 1.37 -18.24
CA ASP A 315 17.37 2.14 -18.10
C ASP A 315 17.38 3.08 -16.88
N LYS A 316 16.38 2.95 -15.98
CA LYS A 316 16.23 3.81 -14.79
C LYS A 316 17.48 3.82 -13.90
N TYR A 317 18.21 2.70 -13.83
CA TYR A 317 19.45 2.57 -13.07
C TYR A 317 20.59 3.51 -13.55
N ASN A 318 20.53 4.04 -14.78
CA ASN A 318 21.56 4.94 -15.33
C ASN A 318 21.65 6.29 -14.61
N ARG A 319 20.70 6.60 -13.72
CA ARG A 319 20.63 7.87 -12.98
C ARG A 319 20.61 7.60 -11.47
N GLN A 320 21.70 7.96 -10.79
CA GLN A 320 21.80 7.98 -9.33
C GLN A 320 22.06 9.39 -8.82
N PHE A 321 22.02 9.58 -7.51
CA PHE A 321 22.19 10.89 -6.89
C PHE A 321 23.24 10.78 -5.80
N ASN A 322 24.17 11.72 -5.80
CA ASN A 322 25.20 11.79 -4.76
C ASN A 322 24.65 12.41 -3.47
N GLU A 323 25.48 12.48 -2.43
CA GLU A 323 25.11 13.06 -1.13
C GLU A 323 24.67 14.55 -1.21
N LYS A 324 25.08 15.26 -2.26
CA LYS A 324 24.67 16.65 -2.54
C LYS A 324 23.38 16.75 -3.37
N ASN A 325 22.74 15.61 -3.63
CA ASN A 325 21.55 15.49 -4.46
C ASN A 325 21.76 15.92 -5.93
N GLU A 326 22.99 15.79 -6.42
CA GLU A 326 23.34 16.01 -7.83
C GLU A 326 23.20 14.69 -8.59
N GLU A 327 22.66 14.74 -9.80
CA GLU A 327 22.51 13.55 -10.65
C GLU A 327 23.88 13.07 -11.14
N VAL A 328 24.14 11.78 -10.96
CA VAL A 328 25.34 11.08 -11.39
C VAL A 328 24.94 10.01 -12.41
N GLN A 329 25.60 10.04 -13.57
CA GLN A 329 25.41 9.03 -14.61
C GLN A 329 26.09 7.73 -14.21
N VAL A 330 25.38 6.62 -14.35
CA VAL A 330 25.87 5.27 -14.03
C VAL A 330 26.00 4.46 -15.32
N TYR A 331 27.15 3.84 -15.53
CA TYR A 331 27.34 2.90 -16.63
C TYR A 331 26.52 1.61 -16.42
N PRO A 332 26.17 0.86 -17.49
CA PRO A 332 25.59 -0.47 -17.38
C PRO A 332 26.43 -1.38 -16.46
N PRO A 333 25.90 -1.84 -15.31
CA PRO A 333 26.71 -2.59 -14.36
C PRO A 333 27.12 -3.96 -14.88
N LEU A 334 28.24 -4.48 -14.39
CA LEU A 334 28.58 -5.90 -14.51
C LEU A 334 27.74 -6.75 -13.55
N VAL A 335 27.39 -7.97 -13.93
CA VAL A 335 26.70 -8.94 -13.08
C VAL A 335 27.73 -9.94 -12.58
N LEU A 336 28.04 -9.91 -11.28
CA LEU A 336 29.11 -10.71 -10.70
C LEU A 336 28.61 -11.51 -9.49
N ILE A 337 29.05 -12.77 -9.36
CA ILE A 337 28.76 -13.63 -8.20
C ILE A 337 30.04 -14.32 -7.70
N ASN A 338 30.08 -14.65 -6.40
CA ASN A 338 31.17 -15.42 -5.83
C ASN A 338 31.21 -16.83 -6.45
N GLY A 339 32.40 -17.31 -6.83
CA GLY A 339 32.57 -18.61 -7.47
C GLY A 339 32.00 -18.68 -8.89
N MET A 340 31.80 -17.53 -9.56
CA MET A 340 31.33 -17.48 -10.95
C MET A 340 32.29 -18.27 -11.86
N ASN A 341 31.77 -19.29 -12.54
CA ASN A 341 32.49 -20.09 -13.52
C ASN A 341 31.79 -20.00 -14.88
N ILE A 342 31.79 -18.79 -15.46
CA ILE A 342 31.16 -18.48 -16.74
C ILE A 342 32.23 -17.96 -17.68
N SER A 343 32.27 -18.51 -18.90
CA SER A 343 33.19 -18.05 -19.95
C SER A 343 32.81 -16.64 -20.39
N GLY A 344 33.75 -15.71 -20.27
CA GLY A 344 33.57 -14.32 -20.65
C GLY A 344 34.79 -13.48 -20.31
N ASP A 345 35.08 -12.49 -21.14
CA ASP A 345 36.09 -11.49 -20.87
C ASP A 345 35.63 -10.55 -19.75
N TYR A 346 36.51 -10.25 -18.78
CA TYR A 346 36.14 -9.46 -17.60
C TYR A 346 36.40 -7.96 -17.77
N LEU A 347 37.67 -7.53 -17.79
CA LEU A 347 38.05 -6.13 -17.93
C LEU A 347 38.58 -5.79 -19.33
N GLU A 348 39.17 -6.77 -20.01
CA GLU A 348 39.87 -6.58 -21.28
C GLU A 348 39.66 -7.76 -22.23
N GLN A 349 39.95 -7.52 -23.50
CA GLN A 349 39.80 -8.51 -24.56
C GLN A 349 40.68 -9.75 -24.32
N ASN A 350 40.09 -10.94 -24.43
CA ASN A 350 40.71 -12.25 -24.22
C ASN A 350 41.20 -12.51 -22.79
N ILE A 351 40.77 -11.73 -21.79
CA ILE A 351 41.13 -11.93 -20.39
C ILE A 351 39.91 -12.47 -19.63
N PRO A 352 39.84 -13.81 -19.41
CA PRO A 352 38.66 -14.40 -18.79
C PRO A 352 38.56 -14.03 -17.30
N TRP A 353 37.33 -14.04 -16.79
CA TRP A 353 37.11 -13.97 -15.34
C TRP A 353 37.85 -15.10 -14.60
N ASN A 354 38.51 -14.76 -13.49
CA ASN A 354 39.12 -15.75 -12.59
C ASN A 354 38.09 -16.27 -11.59
N PRO A 355 37.70 -17.57 -11.62
CA PRO A 355 36.71 -18.14 -10.70
C PRO A 355 37.11 -18.07 -9.22
N SER A 356 38.40 -17.88 -8.91
CA SER A 356 38.91 -17.72 -7.55
C SER A 356 38.79 -16.29 -7.01
N THR A 357 38.33 -15.33 -7.82
CA THR A 357 38.10 -13.95 -7.37
C THR A 357 36.99 -13.89 -6.33
N ILE A 358 37.30 -13.32 -5.17
CA ILE A 358 36.35 -13.12 -4.07
C ILE A 358 35.80 -11.70 -4.12
N ILE A 359 34.47 -11.58 -4.23
CA ILE A 359 33.73 -10.32 -4.14
C ILE A 359 33.50 -10.03 -2.65
N ARG A 360 34.23 -9.05 -2.11
CA ARG A 360 34.13 -8.63 -0.70
C ARG A 360 33.04 -7.58 -0.52
N ASP A 361 32.30 -7.66 0.58
CA ASP A 361 31.24 -6.70 0.96
C ASP A 361 31.69 -5.25 0.86
N LEU A 362 32.94 -4.94 1.23
CA LEU A 362 33.48 -3.58 1.22
C LEU A 362 33.46 -2.89 -0.16
N TYR A 363 33.25 -3.64 -1.24
CA TYR A 363 33.21 -3.11 -2.61
C TYR A 363 31.80 -2.80 -3.13
N HIS A 364 30.75 -3.26 -2.46
CA HIS A 364 29.38 -3.12 -2.95
C HIS A 364 28.32 -2.86 -1.88
N ARG A 365 28.52 -3.37 -0.66
CA ARG A 365 27.51 -3.29 0.40
C ARG A 365 27.41 -1.87 0.92
N SER A 366 26.22 -1.29 0.81
CA SER A 366 25.93 0.12 1.16
C SER A 366 26.73 1.14 0.35
N ILE A 367 27.22 0.76 -0.84
CA ILE A 367 27.96 1.65 -1.74
C ILE A 367 27.11 1.89 -3.00
N PRO A 368 26.83 3.16 -3.37
CA PRO A 368 26.14 3.51 -4.62
C PRO A 368 26.86 2.93 -5.84
N LEU A 369 26.13 2.62 -6.91
CA LEU A 369 26.70 1.93 -8.07
C LEU A 369 27.86 2.72 -8.70
N TYR A 370 27.75 4.05 -8.73
CA TYR A 370 28.76 4.93 -9.32
C TYR A 370 30.09 5.01 -8.53
N GLU A 371 30.13 4.54 -7.28
CA GLU A 371 31.34 4.53 -6.43
C GLU A 371 31.95 3.13 -6.27
N ARG A 372 31.33 2.10 -6.87
CA ARG A 372 31.77 0.71 -6.69
C ARG A 372 33.11 0.45 -7.39
N LYS A 373 33.91 -0.42 -6.77
CA LYS A 373 35.22 -0.85 -7.28
C LYS A 373 35.19 -2.33 -7.64
N LEU A 374 35.56 -2.65 -8.87
CA LEU A 374 35.55 -4.01 -9.39
C LEU A 374 36.53 -4.92 -8.64
N PRO A 375 36.13 -6.16 -8.26
CA PRO A 375 37.02 -7.10 -7.60
C PRO A 375 38.16 -7.53 -8.54
N GLN A 376 39.39 -7.57 -8.02
CA GLN A 376 40.60 -8.04 -8.72
C GLN A 376 41.40 -9.00 -7.83
N GLY A 377 42.06 -10.00 -8.43
CA GLY A 377 42.79 -11.06 -7.72
C GLY A 377 44.03 -10.61 -6.92
N SER A 378 44.62 -9.45 -7.24
CA SER A 378 45.88 -8.98 -6.61
C SER A 378 46.22 -7.49 -6.84
N GLY A 379 45.44 -6.73 -7.63
CA GLY A 379 45.72 -5.36 -8.08
C GLY A 379 44.79 -4.27 -7.51
N THR A 380 44.98 -3.02 -7.93
CA THR A 380 44.08 -1.89 -7.59
C THR A 380 42.77 -1.93 -8.38
N ALA A 381 41.63 -1.80 -7.68
CA ALA A 381 40.30 -2.13 -8.15
C ALA A 381 39.62 -1.03 -9.00
N VAL A 382 39.44 -1.21 -10.31
CA VAL A 382 38.82 -0.23 -11.26
C VAL A 382 37.45 0.24 -10.77
N SER A 383 37.20 1.55 -10.75
CA SER A 383 35.89 2.08 -10.39
C SER A 383 34.92 1.86 -11.55
N TYR A 384 34.01 0.90 -11.41
CA TYR A 384 32.98 0.60 -12.40
C TYR A 384 31.80 -0.09 -11.71
N PRO A 385 30.55 0.23 -12.08
CA PRO A 385 29.38 -0.31 -11.43
C PRO A 385 29.25 -1.82 -11.64
N PHE A 386 28.89 -2.54 -10.60
CA PHE A 386 28.53 -3.95 -10.68
C PHE A 386 27.44 -4.28 -9.68
N ILE A 387 26.66 -5.32 -9.96
CA ILE A 387 25.62 -5.86 -9.09
C ILE A 387 25.91 -7.31 -8.74
N THR A 388 25.40 -7.70 -7.57
CA THR A 388 25.55 -9.01 -6.95
C THR A 388 24.19 -9.53 -6.50
N THR A 389 24.12 -10.77 -6.01
CA THR A 389 22.90 -11.37 -5.44
C THR A 389 22.27 -10.48 -4.35
N GLU A 390 23.09 -9.81 -3.55
CA GLU A 390 22.66 -8.96 -2.43
C GLU A 390 22.01 -7.64 -2.87
N ASP A 391 22.16 -7.25 -4.15
CA ASP A 391 21.54 -6.02 -4.66
C ASP A 391 20.08 -6.21 -5.05
N LEU A 392 19.67 -7.45 -5.35
CA LEU A 392 18.35 -7.76 -5.89
C LEU A 392 17.52 -8.74 -5.04
N LEU A 393 18.15 -9.57 -4.21
CA LEU A 393 17.46 -10.48 -3.30
C LEU A 393 17.57 -10.00 -1.85
N GLU A 394 16.51 -10.20 -1.08
CA GLU A 394 16.46 -9.81 0.34
C GLU A 394 17.40 -10.64 1.22
N ASP A 395 17.90 -10.05 2.30
CA ASP A 395 18.71 -10.76 3.30
C ASP A 395 17.91 -11.77 4.12
N TYR A 396 16.67 -11.41 4.42
CA TYR A 396 15.75 -12.19 5.23
C TYR A 396 14.45 -12.40 4.49
N LEU A 397 13.84 -13.57 4.70
CA LEU A 397 12.53 -13.90 4.16
C LEU A 397 11.47 -13.67 5.23
N LEU A 398 10.54 -12.76 4.96
CA LEU A 398 9.45 -12.46 5.87
C LEU A 398 8.33 -13.50 5.77
N GLU A 399 8.01 -14.16 6.88
CA GLU A 399 6.90 -15.10 7.02
C GLU A 399 5.67 -14.40 7.63
N VAL A 400 4.57 -14.37 6.89
CA VAL A 400 3.27 -13.84 7.36
C VAL A 400 2.39 -14.96 7.95
N PRO A 401 1.39 -14.65 8.78
CA PRO A 401 0.68 -15.67 9.56
C PRO A 401 -0.50 -16.32 8.82
N PHE A 402 -0.46 -16.29 7.49
CA PHE A 402 -1.46 -16.83 6.60
C PHE A 402 -0.82 -17.13 5.25
N ASN A 403 -1.49 -17.93 4.43
CA ASN A 403 -1.14 -18.04 3.03
C ASN A 403 -1.48 -16.73 2.31
N ILE A 404 -0.65 -16.31 1.36
CA ILE A 404 -0.86 -15.13 0.52
C ILE A 404 -1.96 -15.43 -0.50
N ASN A 405 -2.85 -14.46 -0.72
CA ASN A 405 -3.91 -14.53 -1.73
C ASN A 405 -3.32 -14.46 -3.15
N ASN A 406 -2.86 -15.60 -3.67
CA ASN A 406 -2.23 -15.70 -4.99
C ASN A 406 -3.16 -15.34 -6.16
N ASN A 407 -4.48 -15.27 -5.95
CA ASN A 407 -5.43 -14.83 -6.97
C ASN A 407 -5.46 -13.30 -7.12
N ARG A 408 -4.89 -12.56 -6.17
CA ARG A 408 -4.91 -11.10 -6.11
C ARG A 408 -3.53 -10.48 -5.84
N PHE A 409 -2.51 -11.28 -5.52
CA PHE A 409 -1.15 -10.81 -5.30
C PHE A 409 -0.16 -11.76 -5.94
N PHE A 410 0.91 -11.22 -6.52
CA PHE A 410 2.00 -12.02 -7.04
C PHE A 410 2.92 -12.47 -5.90
N SER A 411 3.08 -13.79 -5.72
CA SER A 411 3.97 -14.39 -4.71
C SER A 411 5.19 -15.10 -5.29
N GLY A 412 5.26 -15.26 -6.62
CA GLY A 412 6.32 -16.01 -7.30
C GLY A 412 6.30 -17.52 -7.06
N PHE A 413 5.28 -18.06 -6.36
CA PHE A 413 5.14 -19.48 -6.04
C PHE A 413 3.76 -20.01 -6.46
N ARG A 414 3.71 -21.24 -7.00
CA ARG A 414 2.45 -21.89 -7.39
C ARG A 414 1.94 -22.75 -6.23
N GLY A 415 0.87 -22.32 -5.58
CA GLY A 415 0.25 -22.99 -4.44
C GLY A 415 0.39 -22.18 -3.15
N ASP A 416 0.07 -22.80 -2.01
CA ASP A 416 0.09 -22.12 -0.71
C ASP A 416 1.49 -21.60 -0.36
N PHE A 417 1.59 -20.28 -0.20
CA PHE A 417 2.84 -19.60 0.11
C PHE A 417 2.61 -18.56 1.21
N LYS A 418 3.45 -18.55 2.23
CA LYS A 418 3.30 -17.71 3.43
C LYS A 418 4.45 -16.73 3.61
N TYR A 419 5.20 -16.45 2.55
CA TYR A 419 6.36 -15.57 2.58
C TYR A 419 6.20 -14.40 1.62
N LEU A 420 6.57 -13.19 2.03
CA LEU A 420 6.60 -12.04 1.12
C LEU A 420 7.68 -12.23 0.04
N LEU A 421 7.56 -11.53 -1.09
CA LEU A 421 8.53 -11.64 -2.17
C LEU A 421 9.92 -11.16 -1.69
N PRO A 422 10.95 -12.03 -1.70
CA PRO A 422 12.29 -11.70 -1.24
C PRO A 422 13.11 -11.01 -2.34
N ILE A 423 12.49 -10.02 -3.00
CA ILE A 423 13.08 -9.24 -4.09
C ILE A 423 13.18 -7.79 -3.63
N LYS A 424 14.35 -7.17 -3.78
CA LYS A 424 14.52 -5.74 -3.47
C LYS A 424 13.82 -4.89 -4.53
N LYS A 425 13.21 -3.78 -4.12
CA LYS A 425 12.60 -2.80 -5.06
C LYS A 425 13.55 -2.32 -6.15
N ALA A 426 14.86 -2.35 -5.89
CA ALA A 426 15.91 -2.02 -6.85
C ALA A 426 15.87 -2.86 -8.14
N TYR A 427 15.27 -4.05 -8.12
CA TYR A 427 15.02 -4.87 -9.31
C TYR A 427 14.31 -4.08 -10.41
N PHE A 428 13.31 -3.29 -10.04
CA PHE A 428 12.52 -2.50 -10.99
C PHE A 428 13.30 -1.33 -11.60
N ASN A 429 14.54 -1.06 -11.18
CA ASN A 429 15.42 -0.12 -11.87
C ASN A 429 16.09 -0.71 -13.12
N PHE A 430 16.09 -2.04 -13.25
CA PHE A 430 16.72 -2.77 -14.34
C PHE A 430 15.72 -3.54 -15.20
N PHE A 431 14.61 -4.00 -14.60
CA PHE A 431 13.67 -4.90 -15.24
C PHE A 431 12.22 -4.53 -14.97
N THR A 432 11.30 -5.01 -15.82
CA THR A 432 9.86 -4.83 -15.67
C THR A 432 9.24 -5.91 -14.77
N PHE A 433 7.97 -5.73 -14.39
CA PHE A 433 7.21 -6.78 -13.70
C PHE A 433 7.03 -8.05 -14.54
N SER A 434 6.86 -7.93 -15.86
CA SER A 434 6.79 -9.07 -16.77
C SER A 434 8.11 -9.87 -16.76
N ASP A 435 9.24 -9.17 -16.73
CA ASP A 435 10.56 -9.82 -16.60
C ASP A 435 10.67 -10.58 -15.29
N LEU A 436 10.19 -10.00 -14.16
CA LEU A 436 10.19 -10.69 -12.86
C LEU A 436 9.40 -12.00 -12.89
N LYS A 437 8.21 -12.00 -13.50
CA LYS A 437 7.36 -13.21 -13.64
C LYS A 437 8.10 -14.34 -14.37
N ASN A 438 8.94 -14.00 -15.34
CA ASN A 438 9.69 -14.97 -16.15
C ASN A 438 11.04 -15.38 -15.52
N ALA A 439 11.67 -14.48 -14.77
CA ALA A 439 13.02 -14.66 -14.23
C ALA A 439 13.04 -15.32 -12.84
N LEU A 440 11.97 -15.17 -12.05
CA LEU A 440 11.89 -15.65 -10.67
C LEU A 440 11.41 -17.11 -10.60
N THR A 441 12.12 -17.92 -9.83
CA THR A 441 11.71 -19.29 -9.47
C THR A 441 11.91 -19.50 -7.98
N ILE A 442 10.86 -19.92 -7.27
CA ILE A 442 10.90 -20.26 -5.85
C ILE A 442 10.58 -21.74 -5.67
N THR A 443 11.39 -22.44 -4.87
CA THR A 443 11.17 -23.84 -4.51
C THR A 443 11.25 -24.02 -3.00
N VAL A 444 10.42 -24.90 -2.44
CA VAL A 444 10.39 -25.19 -1.00
C VAL A 444 10.66 -26.68 -0.80
N THR A 445 11.76 -27.02 -0.12
CA THR A 445 12.15 -28.41 0.16
C THR A 445 12.49 -28.54 1.64
N SER A 446 11.77 -29.40 2.37
CA SER A 446 12.03 -29.66 3.80
C SER A 446 12.15 -28.40 4.68
N GLY A 447 11.32 -27.39 4.42
CA GLY A 447 11.34 -26.11 5.16
C GLY A 447 12.45 -25.12 4.75
N VAL A 448 13.24 -25.45 3.73
CA VAL A 448 14.20 -24.54 3.09
C VAL A 448 13.53 -23.91 1.86
N VAL A 449 13.50 -22.59 1.80
CA VAL A 449 13.00 -21.82 0.66
C VAL A 449 14.20 -21.40 -0.20
N LYS A 450 14.32 -21.96 -1.40
CA LYS A 450 15.36 -21.60 -2.37
C LYS A 450 14.77 -20.69 -3.44
N VAL A 451 15.32 -19.48 -3.53
CA VAL A 451 14.94 -18.45 -4.50
C VAL A 451 16.04 -18.37 -5.56
N THR A 452 15.65 -18.45 -6.82
CA THR A 452 16.52 -18.31 -7.98
C THR A 452 15.98 -17.20 -8.86
N LEU A 453 16.80 -16.19 -9.14
CA LEU A 453 16.48 -15.07 -10.01
C LEU A 453 17.47 -15.03 -11.17
N LYS A 454 16.96 -15.08 -12.41
CA LYS A 454 17.77 -15.06 -13.64
C LYS A 454 18.08 -13.64 -14.07
N ILE A 455 19.35 -13.28 -14.16
CA ILE A 455 19.79 -11.95 -14.57
C ILE A 455 20.45 -12.03 -15.96
N PRO A 456 19.85 -11.44 -17.00
CA PRO A 456 20.40 -11.49 -18.36
C PRO A 456 21.66 -10.63 -18.51
N ILE A 457 22.61 -11.10 -19.31
CA ILE A 457 23.90 -10.43 -19.58
C ILE A 457 24.21 -10.36 -21.07
N LYS A 458 25.08 -9.41 -21.45
CA LYS A 458 25.66 -9.30 -22.80
C LYS A 458 26.98 -10.05 -22.86
N ASN A 459 26.94 -11.28 -23.34
CA ASN A 459 28.10 -12.17 -23.42
C ASN A 459 28.32 -12.67 -24.85
N LYS A 460 29.52 -12.44 -25.39
CA LYS A 460 29.89 -12.84 -26.76
C LYS A 460 30.25 -14.34 -26.86
N LYS A 461 30.43 -15.03 -25.72
CA LYS A 461 30.86 -16.44 -25.62
C LYS A 461 29.72 -17.41 -25.30
N GLY A 462 28.46 -16.94 -25.33
CA GLY A 462 27.25 -17.78 -25.33
C GLY A 462 26.44 -17.84 -24.03
N ALA A 463 26.94 -17.31 -22.91
CA ALA A 463 26.18 -17.29 -21.65
C ALA A 463 25.08 -16.22 -21.68
N LYS A 464 23.81 -16.59 -21.53
CA LYS A 464 22.70 -15.63 -21.64
C LYS A 464 22.35 -14.95 -20.33
N GLU A 465 22.56 -15.63 -19.21
CA GLU A 465 22.10 -15.22 -17.90
C GLU A 465 23.03 -15.72 -16.78
N ILE A 466 23.03 -14.99 -15.66
CA ILE A 466 23.67 -15.37 -14.40
C ILE A 466 22.57 -15.59 -13.36
N LEU A 467 22.68 -16.66 -12.58
CA LEU A 467 21.69 -17.03 -11.57
C LEU A 467 22.05 -16.43 -10.22
N PHE A 468 21.17 -15.59 -9.70
CA PHE A 468 21.21 -15.15 -8.30
C PHE A 468 20.42 -16.16 -7.47
N VAL A 469 21.08 -16.83 -6.52
CA VAL A 469 20.49 -17.91 -5.72
C VAL A 469 20.66 -17.63 -4.24
N LYS A 470 19.56 -17.69 -3.48
CA LYS A 470 19.58 -17.56 -2.01
C LYS A 470 18.68 -18.61 -1.37
N GLU A 471 19.13 -19.14 -0.24
CA GLU A 471 18.42 -20.17 0.54
C GLU A 471 18.06 -19.63 1.92
N TYR A 472 16.77 -19.62 2.23
CA TYR A 472 16.22 -19.17 3.50
C TYR A 472 15.72 -20.37 4.30
N ALA A 473 16.06 -20.43 5.59
CA ALA A 473 15.63 -21.49 6.48
C ALA A 473 15.55 -21.00 7.93
N LYS A 474 14.51 -21.40 8.66
CA LYS A 474 14.36 -21.06 10.10
C LYS A 474 15.59 -21.45 10.93
N PRO A 475 16.19 -22.64 10.78
CA PRO A 475 17.39 -23.02 11.54
C PRO A 475 18.61 -22.14 11.26
N LYS A 476 18.65 -21.46 10.11
CA LYS A 476 19.73 -20.52 9.74
C LYS A 476 19.45 -19.08 10.20
N GLY A 477 18.29 -18.80 10.81
CA GLY A 477 17.88 -17.45 11.23
C GLY A 477 17.54 -16.50 10.07
N THR A 478 17.38 -17.02 8.84
CA THR A 478 17.10 -16.20 7.64
C THR A 478 15.63 -16.08 7.29
N ILE A 479 14.73 -16.69 8.08
CA ILE A 479 13.28 -16.54 7.98
C ILE A 479 12.79 -15.84 9.25
N VAL A 480 12.09 -14.72 9.10
CA VAL A 480 11.63 -13.86 10.21
C VAL A 480 10.11 -13.75 10.19
N GLU A 481 9.47 -14.04 11.32
CA GLU A 481 8.01 -14.00 11.45
C GLU A 481 7.51 -12.54 11.61
N CYS A 482 6.56 -12.13 10.77
CA CYS A 482 5.91 -10.83 10.83
C CYS A 482 4.41 -11.01 11.07
N ARG A 483 3.96 -10.78 12.31
CA ARG A 483 2.55 -10.91 12.73
C ARG A 483 1.74 -9.68 12.31
N MET A 484 1.35 -9.66 11.03
CA MET A 484 0.60 -8.57 10.42
C MET A 484 -0.59 -9.07 9.60
N GLY A 485 -1.52 -8.17 9.33
CA GLY A 485 -2.59 -8.30 8.34
C GLY A 485 -2.67 -7.02 7.51
N LEU A 486 -2.95 -7.17 6.22
CA LEU A 486 -3.02 -6.06 5.27
C LEU A 486 -4.26 -6.19 4.40
N GLY A 487 -4.95 -5.07 4.19
CA GLY A 487 -6.08 -4.97 3.28
C GLY A 487 -6.01 -3.69 2.46
N ILE A 488 -6.40 -3.79 1.18
CA ILE A 488 -6.37 -2.68 0.22
C ILE A 488 -7.80 -2.38 -0.22
N TYR A 489 -8.20 -1.11 -0.14
CA TYR A 489 -9.47 -0.60 -0.65
C TYR A 489 -9.26 0.76 -1.35
N PRO A 490 -9.87 1.02 -2.51
CA PRO A 490 -10.45 0.03 -3.40
C PRO A 490 -9.37 -0.84 -4.05
N PHE A 491 -9.73 -2.06 -4.45
CA PHE A 491 -8.82 -2.98 -5.14
C PHE A 491 -9.00 -2.94 -6.67
N TYR A 492 -8.49 -1.88 -7.29
CA TYR A 492 -8.33 -1.70 -8.74
C TYR A 492 -7.16 -0.75 -9.01
N LYS A 493 -6.76 -0.57 -10.27
CA LYS A 493 -5.79 0.46 -10.66
C LYS A 493 -6.38 1.40 -11.70
N VAL A 494 -6.07 2.69 -11.59
CA VAL A 494 -6.42 3.71 -12.58
C VAL A 494 -5.16 4.15 -13.30
N GLU A 495 -5.10 3.96 -14.63
CA GLU A 495 -3.91 4.32 -15.43
C GLU A 495 -4.02 5.68 -16.12
N SER A 496 -5.22 6.25 -16.22
CA SER A 496 -5.45 7.55 -16.86
C SER A 496 -5.30 8.72 -15.88
N ASP A 497 -4.70 9.81 -16.35
CA ASP A 497 -4.62 11.09 -15.66
C ASP A 497 -5.79 12.04 -16.00
N ALA A 498 -6.81 11.52 -16.68
CA ALA A 498 -8.03 12.28 -16.96
C ALA A 498 -8.63 12.84 -15.66
N PRO A 499 -8.97 14.15 -15.60
CA PRO A 499 -9.50 14.77 -14.39
C PRO A 499 -10.71 14.01 -13.79
N ALA A 500 -11.59 13.47 -14.64
CA ALA A 500 -12.77 12.70 -14.24
C ALA A 500 -12.43 11.40 -13.47
N LEU A 501 -11.24 10.83 -13.66
CA LEU A 501 -10.80 9.59 -13.01
C LEU A 501 -9.86 9.85 -11.82
N LYS A 502 -9.40 11.10 -11.62
CA LYS A 502 -8.49 11.45 -10.52
C LYS A 502 -9.07 11.10 -9.14
N ALA A 503 -10.37 11.31 -8.95
CA ALA A 503 -11.07 10.98 -7.71
C ALA A 503 -11.24 9.46 -7.44
N LEU A 504 -10.85 8.60 -8.40
CA LEU A 504 -10.79 7.15 -8.22
C LEU A 504 -9.43 6.67 -7.70
N LYS A 505 -8.39 7.51 -7.74
CA LYS A 505 -7.04 7.20 -7.23
C LYS A 505 -6.91 7.37 -5.70
N ASN A 506 -8.02 7.18 -4.97
CA ASN A 506 -8.06 7.32 -3.52
C ASN A 506 -8.00 5.93 -2.88
N TYR A 507 -6.85 5.59 -2.29
CA TYR A 507 -6.65 4.28 -1.65
C TYR A 507 -6.53 4.42 -0.13
N ASP A 508 -7.21 3.51 0.57
CA ASP A 508 -7.16 3.24 1.99
C ASP A 508 -6.53 1.85 2.19
N VAL A 509 -5.28 1.82 2.64
CA VAL A 509 -4.57 0.57 2.93
C VAL A 509 -4.46 0.40 4.44
N LEU A 510 -5.16 -0.59 4.98
CA LEU A 510 -5.07 -0.94 6.39
C LEU A 510 -3.87 -1.86 6.62
N LEU A 511 -3.10 -1.54 7.66
CA LEU A 511 -2.11 -2.41 8.28
C LEU A 511 -2.51 -2.66 9.73
N ALA A 512 -2.80 -3.92 10.07
CA ALA A 512 -3.01 -4.38 11.44
C ALA A 512 -1.84 -5.27 11.86
N ASN A 513 -1.40 -5.17 13.10
CA ASN A 513 -0.30 -5.97 13.63
C ASN A 513 -0.42 -6.18 15.14
N ARG A 514 0.19 -7.25 15.63
CA ARG A 514 0.26 -7.54 17.07
C ARG A 514 1.67 -7.33 17.56
N ILE A 515 1.94 -6.15 18.12
CA ILE A 515 3.23 -5.83 18.75
C ILE A 515 3.00 -5.80 20.26
N GLU A 516 3.48 -6.84 20.94
CA GLU A 516 3.20 -7.11 22.37
C GLU A 516 3.98 -6.22 23.36
N GLN A 517 4.58 -5.11 22.91
CA GLN A 517 5.37 -4.19 23.76
C GLN A 517 5.29 -2.74 23.25
N GLU A 518 5.19 -1.77 24.16
CA GLU A 518 5.41 -0.35 23.84
C GLU A 518 6.81 -0.15 23.25
N GLY A 519 6.92 0.54 22.11
CA GLY A 519 8.19 0.79 21.43
C GLY A 519 8.05 1.50 20.09
N PRO A 520 9.16 1.84 19.42
CA PRO A 520 9.14 2.48 18.10
C PRO A 520 8.43 1.59 17.08
N GLU A 521 7.88 2.23 16.04
CA GLU A 521 7.16 1.59 14.95
C GLU A 521 8.00 0.47 14.31
N ARG A 522 7.50 -0.76 14.38
CA ARG A 522 8.23 -1.96 13.91
C ARG A 522 7.83 -2.42 12.52
N VAL A 523 6.70 -1.98 11.98
CA VAL A 523 6.21 -2.37 10.65
C VAL A 523 5.80 -1.10 9.93
N SER A 524 6.31 -0.83 8.73
CA SER A 524 5.89 0.29 7.88
C SER A 524 5.66 -0.15 6.43
N LEU A 525 4.83 0.60 5.71
CA LEU A 525 4.55 0.39 4.29
C LEU A 525 5.05 1.58 3.48
N HIS A 526 5.70 1.30 2.36
CA HIS A 526 6.20 2.28 1.42
C HIS A 526 5.67 1.95 0.02
N PHE A 527 5.12 2.93 -0.68
CA PHE A 527 4.37 2.71 -1.92
C PHE A 527 5.11 3.30 -3.12
N TYR A 528 5.15 2.55 -4.22
CA TYR A 528 5.94 2.91 -5.39
C TYR A 528 5.21 2.60 -6.71
N THR A 529 5.70 3.19 -7.80
CA THR A 529 5.26 2.90 -9.17
C THR A 529 6.41 2.31 -9.98
N TYR A 530 6.09 1.56 -11.05
CA TYR A 530 7.08 1.07 -12.00
C TYR A 530 7.65 2.19 -12.89
N ASN A 531 6.97 3.33 -13.02
CA ASN A 531 7.35 4.40 -13.95
C ASN A 531 8.48 5.29 -13.43
N THR A 532 8.69 5.33 -12.11
CA THR A 532 9.75 6.13 -11.49
C THR A 532 10.93 5.25 -11.06
N LEU A 533 12.09 5.88 -10.82
CA LEU A 533 13.24 5.20 -10.21
C LEU A 533 12.84 4.71 -8.82
N SER A 534 12.99 3.41 -8.56
CA SER A 534 12.68 2.74 -7.30
C SER A 534 13.72 3.12 -6.23
N HIS A 535 13.50 4.28 -5.60
CA HIS A 535 14.33 4.88 -4.57
C HIS A 535 13.44 5.55 -3.51
N ALA A 536 13.89 5.62 -2.25
CA ALA A 536 13.10 6.16 -1.13
C ALA A 536 12.50 7.56 -1.41
N ARG A 537 13.25 8.44 -2.07
CA ARG A 537 12.80 9.80 -2.45
C ARG A 537 11.61 9.85 -3.43
N ASN A 538 11.35 8.75 -4.15
CA ASN A 538 10.28 8.62 -5.13
C ASN A 538 9.12 7.78 -4.58
N GLU A 539 9.10 7.55 -3.26
CA GLU A 539 7.94 7.00 -2.58
C GLU A 539 6.73 7.91 -2.83
N LEU A 540 5.58 7.29 -3.10
CA LEU A 540 4.35 8.01 -3.33
C LEU A 540 3.93 8.75 -2.05
N PRO A 541 3.45 10.01 -2.17
CA PRO A 541 2.93 10.74 -1.03
C PRO A 541 1.80 9.97 -0.34
N GLN A 542 1.97 9.76 0.96
CA GLN A 542 1.00 9.04 1.78
C GLN A 542 0.77 9.74 3.11
N LYS A 543 -0.45 9.64 3.63
CA LYS A 543 -0.79 10.06 4.99
C LYS A 543 -1.08 8.83 5.84
N MET A 544 -0.23 8.58 6.83
CA MET A 544 -0.45 7.52 7.82
C MET A 544 -1.30 8.04 8.98
N LEU A 545 -2.36 7.31 9.31
CA LEU A 545 -3.27 7.63 10.41
C LEU A 545 -3.45 6.40 11.32
N PRO A 546 -3.11 6.48 12.63
CA PRO A 546 -3.38 5.40 13.57
C PRO A 546 -4.89 5.25 13.80
N ARG A 547 -5.34 4.04 14.12
CA ARG A 547 -6.72 3.77 14.53
C ARG A 547 -6.78 3.09 15.90
N SER A 548 -6.35 1.84 16.01
CA SER A 548 -6.23 1.13 17.28
C SER A 548 -4.79 1.06 17.75
N VAL A 549 -4.59 1.23 19.06
CA VAL A 549 -3.28 1.16 19.70
C VAL A 549 -3.32 0.05 20.75
N PHE A 550 -2.40 -0.91 20.64
CA PHE A 550 -2.30 -2.04 21.57
C PHE A 550 -2.23 -1.58 23.03
N ASP A 551 -2.89 -2.32 23.93
CA ASP A 551 -3.00 -2.05 25.39
C ASP A 551 -3.66 -0.71 25.81
N LYS A 552 -4.00 0.18 24.88
CA LYS A 552 -4.89 1.32 25.17
C LYS A 552 -6.34 0.94 24.89
N GLY A 553 -7.18 1.12 25.90
CA GLY A 553 -8.62 0.86 25.79
C GLY A 553 -9.02 -0.62 25.61
N GLY A 554 -8.11 -1.58 25.79
CA GLY A 554 -8.39 -3.01 25.65
C GLY A 554 -8.24 -3.57 24.23
N ALA A 555 -7.58 -2.85 23.32
CA ALA A 555 -7.23 -3.36 21.98
C ALA A 555 -6.13 -4.43 22.04
N THR A 556 -6.35 -5.56 21.37
CA THR A 556 -5.43 -6.72 21.34
C THR A 556 -4.53 -6.75 20.10
N ALA A 557 -4.68 -5.77 19.20
CA ALA A 557 -3.81 -5.50 18.06
C ALA A 557 -3.81 -3.99 17.77
N SER A 558 -2.73 -3.49 17.18
CA SER A 558 -2.65 -2.13 16.65
C SER A 558 -3.05 -2.09 15.19
N SER A 559 -3.59 -0.97 14.75
CA SER A 559 -3.99 -0.74 13.36
C SER A 559 -3.75 0.70 12.94
N LYS A 560 -3.53 0.86 11.63
CA LYS A 560 -3.33 2.16 10.98
C LYS A 560 -3.70 2.09 9.51
N TYR A 561 -4.00 3.25 8.96
CA TYR A 561 -4.37 3.45 7.58
C TYR A 561 -3.33 4.28 6.85
N TYR A 562 -2.92 3.81 5.69
CA TYR A 562 -2.14 4.57 4.72
C TYR A 562 -3.10 5.10 3.65
N LYS A 563 -3.22 6.43 3.57
CA LYS A 563 -4.10 7.14 2.64
C LYS A 563 -3.28 7.61 1.45
N LEU A 564 -3.60 7.12 0.26
CA LEU A 564 -2.95 7.52 -0.99
C LEU A 564 -3.92 8.28 -1.90
N LYS A 565 -3.39 9.25 -2.64
CA LYS A 565 -4.11 10.08 -3.62
C LYS A 565 -3.67 9.82 -5.06
N ASP A 566 -2.86 8.77 -5.27
CA ASP A 566 -2.38 8.34 -6.58
C ASP A 566 -2.35 6.81 -6.66
N SER A 567 -2.29 6.29 -7.88
CA SER A 567 -2.14 4.87 -8.17
C SER A 567 -0.73 4.38 -7.81
N PHE A 568 -0.64 3.17 -7.25
CA PHE A 568 0.62 2.50 -6.94
C PHE A 568 0.69 1.14 -7.62
N ASP A 569 1.89 0.59 -7.76
CA ASP A 569 2.14 -0.70 -8.41
C ASP A 569 2.58 -1.77 -7.42
N TYR A 570 3.36 -1.40 -6.41
CA TYR A 570 3.85 -2.32 -5.39
C TYR A 570 4.10 -1.60 -4.05
N ILE A 571 4.12 -2.41 -2.99
CA ILE A 571 4.34 -1.97 -1.62
C ILE A 571 5.62 -2.67 -1.12
N GLU A 572 6.54 -1.90 -0.56
CA GLU A 572 7.64 -2.43 0.25
C GLU A 572 7.22 -2.40 1.71
N LEU A 573 7.23 -3.57 2.34
CA LEU A 573 7.02 -3.70 3.77
C LEU A 573 8.38 -3.71 4.46
N SER A 574 8.60 -2.77 5.38
CA SER A 574 9.77 -2.76 6.26
C SER A 574 9.37 -3.27 7.64
N TYR A 575 10.11 -4.24 8.16
CA TYR A 575 9.88 -4.87 9.46
C TYR A 575 11.15 -4.87 10.30
N LYS A 576 11.04 -4.45 11.56
CA LYS A 576 12.11 -4.54 12.56
C LYS A 576 11.76 -5.56 13.64
N ASP A 577 12.48 -6.68 13.65
CA ASP A 577 12.24 -7.78 14.58
C ASP A 577 12.60 -7.40 16.04
N LEU A 578 12.30 -8.30 16.99
CA LEU A 578 12.61 -8.11 18.42
C LEU A 578 14.12 -7.97 18.68
N SER A 579 14.95 -8.55 17.82
CA SER A 579 16.42 -8.52 17.87
C SER A 579 17.01 -7.23 17.29
N GLY A 580 16.20 -6.39 16.63
CA GLY A 580 16.61 -5.15 15.98
C GLY A 580 17.05 -5.32 14.51
N ILE A 581 16.88 -6.50 13.92
CA ILE A 581 17.15 -6.80 12.52
C ILE A 581 16.09 -6.14 11.65
N ASN A 582 16.52 -5.35 10.67
CA ASN A 582 15.65 -4.79 9.64
C ASN A 582 15.49 -5.81 8.51
N CYS A 583 14.25 -6.10 8.17
CA CYS A 583 13.84 -7.03 7.13
C CYS A 583 12.89 -6.31 6.19
N GLU A 584 13.05 -6.52 4.90
CA GLU A 584 12.20 -5.92 3.86
C GLU A 584 11.58 -7.03 3.01
N GLY A 585 10.45 -6.73 2.38
CA GLY A 585 9.79 -7.65 1.45
C GLY A 585 8.76 -6.93 0.60
N LEU A 586 8.61 -7.37 -0.64
CA LEU A 586 7.65 -6.77 -1.57
C LEU A 586 6.29 -7.46 -1.52
N ILE A 587 5.26 -6.63 -1.64
CA ILE A 587 3.87 -7.01 -1.87
C ILE A 587 3.47 -6.38 -3.20
N ILE A 588 3.14 -7.22 -4.19
CA ILE A 588 2.72 -6.75 -5.51
C ILE A 588 1.27 -7.16 -5.73
N PRO A 589 0.31 -6.23 -5.61
CA PRO A 589 -1.08 -6.49 -5.99
C PRO A 589 -1.18 -6.81 -7.49
N ASP A 590 -2.03 -7.76 -7.83
CA ASP A 590 -2.36 -8.08 -9.22
C ASP A 590 -3.61 -7.32 -9.65
N PHE A 591 -3.38 -6.27 -10.44
CA PHE A 591 -4.44 -5.43 -11.01
C PHE A 591 -4.77 -5.78 -12.47
N GLU A 592 -4.19 -6.81 -13.09
CA GLU A 592 -4.28 -7.05 -14.55
C GLU A 592 -5.73 -7.12 -15.06
N ASN A 593 -6.65 -7.70 -14.27
CA ASN A 593 -8.08 -7.79 -14.61
C ASN A 593 -8.95 -6.68 -13.98
N ARG A 594 -8.33 -5.61 -13.47
CA ARG A 594 -8.98 -4.55 -12.69
C ARG A 594 -8.38 -3.16 -12.98
N ILE A 595 -8.05 -2.93 -14.25
CA ILE A 595 -7.62 -1.62 -14.74
C ILE A 595 -8.84 -0.81 -15.16
N ILE A 596 -9.06 0.34 -14.53
CA ILE A 596 -10.16 1.24 -14.84
C ILE A 596 -9.76 2.18 -15.98
N SER A 597 -10.57 2.21 -17.04
CA SER A 597 -10.40 3.03 -18.24
C SER A 597 -11.68 3.79 -18.62
N LEU A 598 -11.61 4.68 -19.61
CA LEU A 598 -12.71 5.57 -20.03
C LEU A 598 -13.79 4.90 -20.90
N ASN A 599 -13.70 3.59 -21.21
CA ASN A 599 -14.62 2.92 -22.14
C ASN A 599 -15.93 2.39 -21.50
N GLN A 600 -16.33 2.98 -20.38
CA GLN A 600 -17.53 2.61 -19.63
C GLN A 600 -18.79 3.09 -20.36
N HIS A 601 -19.85 2.27 -20.40
CA HIS A 601 -21.04 2.55 -21.22
C HIS A 601 -22.38 2.24 -20.54
N LYS A 602 -22.40 1.43 -19.48
CA LYS A 602 -23.62 1.07 -18.77
C LYS A 602 -24.11 2.25 -17.91
N ALA A 603 -25.42 2.46 -17.87
CA ALA A 603 -26.06 3.43 -16.98
C ALA A 603 -26.62 2.69 -15.76
N TYR A 604 -26.41 3.27 -14.57
CA TYR A 604 -26.86 2.67 -13.31
C TYR A 604 -27.76 3.62 -12.55
N THR A 605 -28.85 3.09 -12.01
CA THR A 605 -29.70 3.78 -11.04
C THR A 605 -29.62 3.02 -9.72
N PHE A 606 -29.16 3.68 -8.67
CA PHE A 606 -29.13 3.15 -7.32
C PHE A 606 -30.22 3.82 -6.48
N ALA A 607 -30.68 3.15 -5.41
CA ALA A 607 -31.47 3.80 -4.38
C ALA A 607 -31.08 3.33 -2.97
N ILE A 608 -31.08 4.28 -2.04
CA ILE A 608 -30.79 4.02 -0.63
C ILE A 608 -32.05 4.24 0.20
N ASP A 609 -32.49 3.19 0.89
CA ASP A 609 -33.41 3.29 2.03
C ASP A 609 -32.56 3.44 3.29
N PHE A 610 -32.32 4.70 3.68
CA PHE A 610 -31.64 5.05 4.92
C PHE A 610 -32.60 4.89 6.10
N GLY A 611 -32.75 3.65 6.56
CA GLY A 611 -33.72 3.29 7.59
C GLY A 611 -33.24 3.57 9.01
N THR A 612 -34.20 3.66 9.93
CA THR A 612 -33.98 3.90 11.37
C THR A 612 -33.09 2.82 12.02
N SER A 613 -33.44 1.56 11.82
CA SER A 613 -32.74 0.41 12.42
C SER A 613 -31.82 -0.28 11.43
N ASN A 614 -32.21 -0.36 10.16
CA ASN A 614 -31.46 -1.03 9.10
C ASN A 614 -31.48 -0.23 7.81
N THR A 615 -30.37 -0.24 7.07
CA THR A 615 -30.22 0.40 5.76
C THR A 615 -30.26 -0.64 4.66
N HIS A 616 -30.96 -0.34 3.57
CA HIS A 616 -31.00 -1.15 2.36
C HIS A 616 -30.53 -0.34 1.14
N VAL A 617 -29.86 -1.00 0.21
CA VAL A 617 -29.46 -0.39 -1.08
C VAL A 617 -29.86 -1.34 -2.19
N SER A 618 -30.51 -0.79 -3.21
CA SER A 618 -30.84 -1.50 -4.44
C SER A 618 -30.17 -0.81 -5.62
N TYR A 619 -30.04 -1.53 -6.72
CA TYR A 619 -29.55 -0.97 -7.99
C TYR A 619 -30.24 -1.63 -9.18
N MET A 620 -30.17 -0.95 -10.32
CA MET A 620 -30.68 -1.44 -11.59
C MET A 620 -29.79 -0.87 -12.68
N ASP A 621 -29.31 -1.71 -13.59
CA ASP A 621 -28.64 -1.24 -14.80
C ASP A 621 -29.68 -1.04 -15.92
N ASN A 622 -29.24 -0.65 -17.10
CA ASN A 622 -30.12 -0.43 -18.26
C ASN A 622 -30.55 -1.74 -18.96
N ALA A 623 -30.04 -2.90 -18.55
CA ALA A 623 -30.35 -4.21 -19.12
C ALA A 623 -31.30 -5.05 -18.25
N THR A 624 -31.38 -4.79 -16.94
CA THR A 624 -32.29 -5.51 -16.04
C THR A 624 -33.71 -4.94 -16.04
N GLU A 625 -34.75 -5.79 -15.97
CA GLU A 625 -36.17 -5.36 -15.95
C GLU A 625 -36.66 -4.95 -14.55
N LEU A 626 -36.12 -5.55 -13.49
CA LEU A 626 -36.45 -5.24 -12.09
C LEU A 626 -35.20 -4.86 -11.28
N PRO A 627 -35.36 -4.01 -10.25
CA PRO A 627 -34.26 -3.68 -9.34
C PRO A 627 -33.72 -4.90 -8.58
N GLN A 628 -32.42 -4.89 -8.31
CA GLN A 628 -31.71 -5.94 -7.59
C GLN A 628 -31.07 -5.40 -6.30
N PRO A 629 -30.94 -6.21 -5.24
CA PRO A 629 -30.26 -5.79 -4.01
C PRO A 629 -28.77 -5.54 -4.27
N PHE A 630 -28.21 -4.55 -3.60
CA PHE A 630 -26.77 -4.29 -3.67
C PHE A 630 -25.98 -5.44 -3.02
N THR A 631 -25.12 -6.06 -3.81
CA THR A 631 -24.19 -7.11 -3.35
C THR A 631 -22.75 -6.70 -3.65
N ILE A 632 -21.78 -7.34 -2.99
CA ILE A 632 -20.37 -7.31 -3.37
C ILE A 632 -19.96 -8.77 -3.52
N GLU A 633 -19.76 -9.19 -4.76
CA GLU A 633 -19.39 -10.56 -5.11
C GLU A 633 -17.90 -10.66 -5.37
N GLU A 634 -17.38 -11.86 -5.64
CA GLU A 634 -15.95 -12.03 -5.93
C GLU A 634 -15.47 -11.24 -7.17
N ALA A 635 -16.33 -11.16 -8.20
CA ALA A 635 -16.02 -10.47 -9.45
C ALA A 635 -15.71 -8.97 -9.20
N ASP A 636 -16.51 -8.32 -8.35
CA ASP A 636 -16.43 -6.89 -8.05
C ASP A 636 -16.12 -6.58 -6.58
N GLN A 637 -15.44 -7.53 -5.92
CA GLN A 637 -14.90 -7.40 -4.58
C GLN A 637 -14.13 -6.08 -4.45
N GLN A 638 -14.51 -5.23 -3.48
CA GLN A 638 -13.99 -3.86 -3.42
C GLN A 638 -12.76 -3.74 -2.53
N MET A 639 -12.69 -4.55 -1.46
CA MET A 639 -11.53 -4.67 -0.59
C MET A 639 -10.97 -6.07 -0.70
N VAL A 640 -9.65 -6.16 -0.75
CA VAL A 640 -8.94 -7.44 -0.80
C VAL A 640 -7.88 -7.47 0.28
N LEU A 641 -7.81 -8.60 0.99
CA LEU A 641 -6.76 -8.89 1.97
C LEU A 641 -5.58 -9.58 1.31
N LEU A 642 -4.37 -9.32 1.85
CA LEU A 642 -3.18 -10.11 1.52
C LEU A 642 -3.34 -11.58 1.92
N ASN A 643 -4.15 -11.84 2.96
CA ASN A 643 -4.57 -13.16 3.40
C ASN A 643 -5.39 -13.88 2.31
N ALA A 644 -5.01 -15.13 2.02
CA ALA A 644 -5.79 -16.03 1.19
C ALA A 644 -7.12 -16.37 1.87
N PRO A 645 -8.24 -16.32 1.13
CA PRO A 645 -9.54 -16.67 1.67
C PRO A 645 -9.57 -18.14 2.12
N GLY A 646 -10.56 -18.50 2.94
CA GLY A 646 -10.75 -19.88 3.41
C GLY A 646 -11.07 -20.86 2.28
N ASN A 647 -11.32 -22.12 2.63
CA ASN A 647 -11.55 -23.21 1.66
C ASN A 647 -13.05 -23.51 1.39
N ASP A 648 -13.97 -22.71 1.93
CA ASP A 648 -15.40 -22.94 1.76
C ASP A 648 -15.88 -22.63 0.33
N SER A 649 -16.85 -23.38 -0.17
CA SER A 649 -17.45 -23.15 -1.49
C SER A 649 -18.30 -21.86 -1.55
N HIS A 650 -18.88 -21.43 -0.44
CA HIS A 650 -19.76 -20.28 -0.39
C HIS A 650 -18.94 -18.99 -0.14
N PRO A 651 -19.03 -17.96 -1.02
CA PRO A 651 -18.21 -16.75 -0.90
C PRO A 651 -18.34 -16.04 0.45
N GLY A 652 -19.55 -15.99 1.03
CA GLY A 652 -19.81 -15.35 2.32
C GLY A 652 -19.02 -15.96 3.48
N VAL A 653 -18.79 -17.27 3.48
CA VAL A 653 -17.98 -17.96 4.50
C VAL A 653 -16.50 -17.93 4.11
N ARG A 654 -16.20 -18.18 2.84
CA ARG A 654 -14.85 -18.23 2.29
C ARG A 654 -14.07 -16.93 2.56
N PHE A 655 -14.70 -15.79 2.30
CA PHE A 655 -14.10 -14.46 2.49
C PHE A 655 -14.35 -13.86 3.89
N ALA A 656 -15.03 -14.59 4.77
CA ALA A 656 -15.11 -14.24 6.19
C ALA A 656 -13.88 -14.71 6.97
N PHE A 657 -12.89 -15.30 6.32
CA PHE A 657 -11.62 -15.67 6.93
C PHE A 657 -10.61 -14.52 6.78
N TYR A 658 -10.12 -13.97 7.90
CA TYR A 658 -9.12 -12.88 7.92
C TYR A 658 -7.74 -13.34 8.42
N GLY A 659 -7.52 -14.65 8.56
CA GLY A 659 -6.24 -15.25 8.97
C GLY A 659 -6.26 -15.96 10.32
N GLN A 660 -5.07 -16.38 10.77
CA GLN A 660 -4.92 -17.28 11.92
C GLN A 660 -4.84 -16.58 13.29
N PHE A 661 -4.85 -15.24 13.34
CA PHE A 661 -4.75 -14.47 14.59
C PHE A 661 -6.08 -13.79 14.95
N PRO A 662 -6.79 -14.26 16.00
CA PRO A 662 -8.11 -13.71 16.39
C PRO A 662 -8.11 -12.21 16.67
N ALA A 663 -7.03 -11.67 17.25
CA ALA A 663 -6.90 -10.24 17.52
C ALA A 663 -6.91 -9.39 16.24
N ILE A 664 -6.21 -9.86 15.19
CA ILE A 664 -6.14 -9.17 13.90
C ILE A 664 -7.47 -9.31 13.14
N ASP A 665 -8.09 -10.50 13.17
CA ASP A 665 -9.44 -10.73 12.61
C ASP A 665 -10.47 -9.77 13.23
N GLN A 666 -10.48 -9.66 14.56
CA GLN A 666 -11.40 -8.77 15.26
C GLN A 666 -11.19 -7.30 14.88
N THR A 667 -9.94 -6.83 14.82
CA THR A 667 -9.59 -5.48 14.37
C THR A 667 -10.08 -5.22 12.94
N LEU A 668 -9.86 -6.17 12.02
CA LEU A 668 -10.28 -6.05 10.62
C LEU A 668 -11.82 -5.95 10.49
N ARG A 669 -12.57 -6.77 11.24
CA ARG A 669 -14.05 -6.74 11.24
C ARG A 669 -14.62 -5.44 11.80
N ARG A 670 -14.01 -4.87 12.84
CA ARG A 670 -14.45 -3.61 13.45
C ARG A 670 -14.19 -2.41 12.55
N GLU A 671 -12.98 -2.37 12.00
CA GLU A 671 -12.43 -1.11 11.51
C GLU A 671 -12.51 -0.97 10.00
N PHE A 672 -12.63 -2.08 9.26
CA PHE A 672 -12.61 -2.08 7.82
C PHE A 672 -13.94 -2.55 7.21
N LEU A 673 -13.94 -2.84 5.92
CA LEU A 673 -15.14 -3.30 5.22
C LEU A 673 -15.18 -4.84 5.08
N PRO A 674 -16.36 -5.44 4.90
CA PRO A 674 -16.46 -6.83 4.50
C PRO A 674 -15.87 -7.04 3.10
N ALA A 675 -15.17 -8.16 2.90
CA ALA A 675 -14.59 -8.51 1.61
C ALA A 675 -15.66 -8.86 0.55
N VAL A 676 -16.82 -9.35 0.99
CA VAL A 676 -18.01 -9.63 0.16
C VAL A 676 -19.28 -9.29 0.96
N ILE A 677 -20.36 -8.97 0.25
CA ILE A 677 -21.71 -8.78 0.81
C ILE A 677 -22.63 -9.59 -0.09
N THR A 678 -23.04 -10.77 0.36
CA THR A 678 -23.81 -11.73 -0.44
C THR A 678 -25.19 -11.97 0.17
N GLU A 679 -25.95 -12.90 -0.39
CA GLU A 679 -27.32 -13.18 0.01
C GLU A 679 -27.48 -13.54 1.50
N LYS A 680 -28.66 -13.18 2.02
CA LYS A 680 -29.02 -13.33 3.43
C LYS A 680 -29.07 -14.81 3.85
N GLY A 681 -28.56 -15.10 5.05
CA GLY A 681 -28.64 -16.42 5.68
C GLY A 681 -27.41 -17.32 5.49
N ARG A 682 -26.50 -16.97 4.57
CA ARG A 682 -25.21 -17.68 4.40
C ARG A 682 -23.98 -16.78 4.47
N SER A 683 -24.20 -15.47 4.47
CA SER A 683 -23.16 -14.45 4.65
C SER A 683 -23.20 -13.85 6.07
N PRO A 684 -22.04 -13.54 6.66
CA PRO A 684 -21.98 -12.75 7.90
C PRO A 684 -22.60 -11.35 7.74
N VAL A 685 -22.44 -10.76 6.55
CA VAL A 685 -22.97 -9.43 6.20
C VAL A 685 -23.80 -9.53 4.93
N SER A 686 -25.04 -9.05 4.99
CA SER A 686 -25.98 -8.97 3.88
C SER A 686 -26.86 -7.74 4.06
N PHE A 687 -27.37 -7.18 2.97
CA PHE A 687 -28.43 -6.18 3.06
C PHE A 687 -29.79 -6.83 3.42
N PRO A 688 -30.67 -6.11 4.13
CA PRO A 688 -30.38 -4.88 4.87
C PRO A 688 -29.51 -5.16 6.11
N PHE A 689 -28.52 -4.30 6.36
CA PHE A 689 -27.65 -4.38 7.55
C PHE A 689 -28.02 -3.30 8.57
N LYS A 690 -27.55 -3.39 9.82
CA LYS A 690 -27.84 -2.43 10.90
C LYS A 690 -27.35 -1.01 10.55
N THR A 691 -28.21 0.00 10.69
CA THR A 691 -27.82 1.41 10.51
C THR A 691 -26.99 1.88 11.71
N ALA A 692 -25.69 1.59 11.68
CA ALA A 692 -24.77 1.86 12.78
C ALA A 692 -23.37 2.27 12.29
N THR A 693 -22.72 3.15 13.06
CA THR A 693 -21.29 3.43 12.93
C THR A 693 -20.50 2.69 14.00
N CYS A 694 -19.26 2.32 13.68
CA CYS A 694 -18.22 1.89 14.61
C CYS A 694 -17.14 2.97 14.65
N GLU A 695 -16.92 3.57 15.81
CA GLU A 695 -16.03 4.72 15.99
C GLU A 695 -15.07 4.51 17.16
N ILE A 696 -13.94 5.23 17.12
CA ILE A 696 -13.00 5.26 18.25
C ILE A 696 -13.66 5.87 19.50
N SER A 697 -13.24 5.44 20.69
CA SER A 697 -13.86 5.91 21.94
C SER A 697 -13.72 7.41 22.20
N SER A 698 -12.71 8.08 21.61
CA SER A 698 -12.52 9.53 21.66
C SER A 698 -13.36 10.32 20.67
N PHE A 699 -14.13 9.68 19.78
CA PHE A 699 -14.75 10.35 18.63
C PHE A 699 -15.56 11.59 19.03
N ALA A 700 -16.40 11.51 20.06
CA ALA A 700 -17.24 12.64 20.51
C ALA A 700 -16.47 13.80 21.18
N LYS A 701 -15.15 13.68 21.41
CA LYS A 701 -14.31 14.64 22.12
C LYS A 701 -13.33 15.40 21.21
N GLU A 702 -13.28 15.05 19.93
CA GLU A 702 -12.33 15.63 18.97
C GLU A 702 -12.91 16.86 18.24
N ASP A 703 -12.02 17.61 17.58
CA ASP A 703 -12.39 18.74 16.72
C ASP A 703 -12.77 18.25 15.31
N ASP A 704 -13.72 18.94 14.69
CA ASP A 704 -14.35 18.56 13.42
C ASP A 704 -13.37 18.38 12.26
N SER A 705 -12.27 19.13 12.29
CA SER A 705 -11.23 19.12 11.25
C SER A 705 -10.38 17.84 11.22
N LYS A 706 -10.51 16.95 12.23
CA LYS A 706 -9.64 15.78 12.40
C LYS A 706 -10.25 14.46 11.96
N TYR A 707 -11.57 14.38 11.82
CA TYR A 707 -12.23 13.12 11.49
C TYR A 707 -11.94 12.65 10.07
N ASP A 708 -11.70 11.36 9.92
CA ASP A 708 -11.48 10.72 8.63
C ASP A 708 -12.09 9.31 8.59
N LEU A 709 -12.58 8.93 7.41
CA LEU A 709 -13.24 7.65 7.19
C LEU A 709 -12.24 6.51 7.40
N PHE A 710 -12.66 5.42 8.02
CA PHE A 710 -11.84 4.28 8.41
C PHE A 710 -10.74 4.54 9.44
N SER A 711 -10.19 5.73 9.62
CA SER A 711 -9.21 5.98 10.68
C SER A 711 -9.86 6.32 12.03
N HIS A 712 -11.03 6.96 12.00
CA HIS A 712 -11.78 7.35 13.21
C HIS A 712 -13.17 6.71 13.29
N ILE A 713 -13.81 6.46 12.13
CA ILE A 713 -15.18 5.97 12.03
C ILE A 713 -15.44 5.21 10.73
N ASN A 714 -16.27 4.16 10.77
CA ASN A 714 -16.80 3.43 9.60
C ASN A 714 -18.19 2.87 9.90
N ILE A 715 -18.82 2.25 8.91
CA ILE A 715 -20.05 1.46 9.08
C ILE A 715 -19.74 0.22 9.93
N GLY A 716 -20.52 0.01 10.99
CA GLY A 716 -20.41 -1.14 11.89
C GLY A 716 -21.05 -2.41 11.33
N TYR A 717 -20.52 -2.92 10.21
CA TYR A 717 -21.11 -4.08 9.50
C TYR A 717 -21.27 -5.33 10.37
N TYR A 718 -20.35 -5.58 11.30
CA TYR A 718 -20.29 -6.78 12.13
C TYR A 718 -20.85 -6.58 13.55
N ILE A 719 -21.62 -5.52 13.80
CA ILE A 719 -22.19 -5.21 15.13
C ILE A 719 -22.99 -6.38 15.74
N ASP A 720 -23.71 -7.14 14.91
CA ASP A 720 -24.54 -8.29 15.33
C ASP A 720 -23.72 -9.59 15.55
N GLN A 721 -22.41 -9.56 15.30
CA GLN A 721 -21.49 -10.72 15.37
C GLN A 721 -20.27 -10.40 16.23
N GLU A 722 -20.38 -9.42 17.12
CA GLU A 722 -19.28 -9.01 17.98
C GLU A 722 -19.24 -9.84 19.27
N GLU A 723 -18.09 -10.49 19.51
CA GLU A 723 -17.92 -11.41 20.64
C GLU A 723 -17.40 -10.74 21.92
N THR A 724 -16.58 -9.70 21.80
CA THR A 724 -15.98 -9.04 22.97
C THR A 724 -16.17 -7.53 22.90
N GLN A 725 -16.21 -6.88 24.05
CA GLN A 725 -16.16 -5.41 24.12
C GLN A 725 -14.73 -4.94 23.89
N GLY A 726 -14.53 -3.92 23.07
CA GLY A 726 -13.21 -3.31 22.82
C GLY A 726 -13.27 -1.78 22.88
N ASP A 727 -12.18 -1.09 22.51
CA ASP A 727 -12.08 0.38 22.51
C ASP A 727 -12.83 1.05 21.35
N VAL A 728 -14.03 0.55 21.03
CA VAL A 728 -14.89 1.08 19.99
C VAL A 728 -16.27 1.35 20.54
N ILE A 729 -16.91 2.39 20.00
CA ILE A 729 -18.28 2.76 20.32
C ILE A 729 -19.13 2.47 19.09
N TYR A 730 -20.28 1.83 19.28
CA TYR A 730 -21.30 1.75 18.25
C TYR A 730 -22.37 2.80 18.49
N THR A 731 -22.70 3.57 17.45
CA THR A 731 -23.83 4.50 17.48
C THR A 731 -24.88 4.06 16.48
N THR A 732 -26.09 3.78 16.95
CA THR A 732 -27.26 3.39 16.14
C THR A 732 -28.24 4.56 15.96
N ASN A 733 -29.38 4.32 15.29
CA ASN A 733 -30.45 5.30 15.10
C ASN A 733 -30.01 6.59 14.37
N LEU A 734 -29.10 6.45 13.40
CA LEU A 734 -28.45 7.58 12.71
C LEU A 734 -29.45 8.52 12.01
N LYS A 735 -30.55 7.98 11.44
CA LYS A 735 -31.59 8.75 10.74
C LYS A 735 -32.21 9.86 11.59
N TRP A 736 -32.46 9.56 12.87
CA TRP A 736 -33.12 10.46 13.82
C TRP A 736 -32.15 11.10 14.81
N LEU A 737 -30.85 10.80 14.70
CA LEU A 737 -29.81 11.25 15.63
C LEU A 737 -29.77 12.77 15.75
N LEU A 738 -29.98 13.47 14.63
CA LEU A 738 -29.97 14.93 14.54
C LEU A 738 -31.22 15.61 15.10
N GLU A 739 -32.31 14.86 15.35
CA GLU A 739 -33.48 15.43 16.04
C GLU A 739 -33.20 15.63 17.53
N ASN A 740 -32.48 14.68 18.13
CA ASN A 740 -32.21 14.67 19.56
C ASN A 740 -31.04 15.61 19.92
N ASN A 741 -29.99 15.60 19.10
CA ASN A 741 -28.80 16.41 19.29
C ASN A 741 -28.09 16.58 17.94
N ASP A 742 -27.99 17.81 17.44
CA ASP A 742 -27.37 18.12 16.16
C ASP A 742 -25.92 18.66 16.29
N GLY A 743 -25.27 18.30 17.40
CA GLY A 743 -23.86 18.56 17.61
C GLY A 743 -22.97 17.99 16.50
N HIS A 744 -21.78 18.56 16.39
CA HIS A 744 -20.76 18.28 15.40
C HIS A 744 -20.47 16.77 15.22
N ALA A 745 -20.22 16.04 16.31
CA ALA A 745 -20.00 14.59 16.26
C ALA A 745 -21.17 13.82 15.63
N ASN A 746 -22.43 14.16 15.93
CA ASN A 746 -23.60 13.50 15.35
C ASN A 746 -23.76 13.77 13.85
N LYS A 747 -23.47 15.01 13.42
CA LYS A 747 -23.42 15.35 11.98
C LYS A 747 -22.36 14.52 11.26
N ASN A 748 -21.18 14.35 11.86
CA ASN A 748 -20.11 13.55 11.28
C ASN A 748 -20.45 12.05 11.22
N ARG A 749 -21.12 11.49 12.25
CA ARG A 749 -21.60 10.09 12.20
C ARG A 749 -22.48 9.83 10.98
N VAL A 750 -23.46 10.70 10.74
CA VAL A 750 -24.34 10.61 9.56
C VAL A 750 -23.54 10.83 8.27
N LYS A 751 -22.70 11.87 8.22
CA LYS A 751 -21.87 12.19 7.05
C LYS A 751 -20.98 11.00 6.64
N PHE A 752 -20.21 10.42 7.56
CA PHE A 752 -19.26 9.35 7.26
C PHE A 752 -19.96 8.03 6.93
N PHE A 753 -21.10 7.73 7.56
CA PHE A 753 -21.93 6.59 7.19
C PHE A 753 -22.36 6.67 5.71
N LEU A 754 -22.90 7.83 5.29
CA LEU A 754 -23.31 8.09 3.91
C LEU A 754 -22.11 8.09 2.96
N LYS A 755 -21.01 8.76 3.32
CA LYS A 755 -19.78 8.81 2.53
C LYS A 755 -19.24 7.42 2.22
N GLN A 756 -19.25 6.50 3.18
CA GLN A 756 -18.81 5.13 2.96
C GLN A 756 -19.74 4.37 2.01
N LEU A 757 -21.06 4.46 2.18
CA LEU A 757 -22.03 3.86 1.26
C LEU A 757 -21.86 4.37 -0.17
N PHE A 758 -21.70 5.69 -0.34
CA PHE A 758 -21.47 6.32 -1.63
C PHE A 758 -20.17 5.86 -2.28
N ALA A 759 -19.08 5.73 -1.50
CA ALA A 759 -17.82 5.20 -2.01
C ALA A 759 -18.01 3.77 -2.54
N GLN A 760 -18.74 2.92 -1.81
CA GLN A 760 -19.01 1.56 -2.24
C GLN A 760 -19.90 1.50 -3.49
N ILE A 761 -20.88 2.39 -3.63
CA ILE A 761 -21.71 2.53 -4.84
C ILE A 761 -20.86 3.00 -6.04
N LYS A 762 -19.99 4.00 -5.84
CA LYS A 762 -19.06 4.49 -6.87
C LYS A 762 -18.17 3.36 -7.39
N ILE A 763 -17.59 2.58 -6.47
CA ILE A 763 -16.70 1.46 -6.79
C ILE A 763 -17.46 0.33 -7.50
N LYS A 764 -18.66 -0.02 -7.01
CA LYS A 764 -19.54 -1.01 -7.66
C LYS A 764 -19.82 -0.61 -9.11
N THR A 765 -20.09 0.67 -9.36
CA THR A 765 -20.36 1.20 -10.70
C THR A 765 -19.14 1.00 -11.63
N VAL A 766 -17.95 1.43 -11.20
CA VAL A 766 -16.75 1.35 -12.06
C VAL A 766 -16.24 -0.07 -12.28
N LEU A 767 -16.32 -0.95 -11.27
CA LEU A 767 -15.91 -2.37 -11.39
C LEU A 767 -16.85 -3.16 -12.31
N ASN A 768 -18.08 -2.69 -12.53
CA ASN A 768 -19.07 -3.32 -13.40
C ASN A 768 -19.26 -2.57 -14.74
N ASN A 769 -18.23 -1.85 -15.22
CA ASN A 769 -18.23 -1.13 -16.50
C ASN A 769 -19.31 -0.03 -16.65
N GLY A 770 -19.77 0.51 -15.51
CA GLY A 770 -20.73 1.62 -15.45
C GLY A 770 -20.07 2.97 -15.64
N ASP A 771 -20.74 3.84 -16.41
CA ASP A 771 -20.36 5.22 -16.63
C ASP A 771 -20.87 6.09 -15.48
N LEU A 772 -19.96 6.69 -14.69
CA LEU A 772 -20.32 7.54 -13.56
C LEU A 772 -21.13 8.77 -13.98
N GLY A 773 -20.94 9.29 -15.20
CA GLY A 773 -21.71 10.43 -15.72
C GLY A 773 -23.17 10.11 -16.02
N LYS A 774 -23.51 8.81 -16.09
CA LYS A 774 -24.88 8.30 -16.27
C LYS A 774 -25.42 7.63 -15.00
N MET A 775 -24.69 7.72 -13.90
CA MET A 775 -25.10 7.14 -12.62
C MET A 775 -26.07 8.10 -11.91
N GLN A 776 -27.20 7.55 -11.46
CA GLN A 776 -28.22 8.25 -10.69
C GLN A 776 -28.41 7.61 -9.32
N LEU A 777 -28.62 8.43 -8.30
CA LEU A 777 -28.89 7.97 -6.94
C LEU A 777 -30.21 8.53 -6.40
N GLY A 778 -31.18 7.63 -6.22
CA GLY A 778 -32.43 7.90 -5.51
C GLY A 778 -32.31 7.67 -4.00
N TRP A 779 -33.15 8.34 -3.23
CA TRP A 779 -33.26 8.16 -1.79
C TRP A 779 -34.61 8.70 -1.31
N SER A 780 -35.01 8.31 -0.09
CA SER A 780 -36.31 8.68 0.45
C SER A 780 -36.25 9.31 1.85
N LEU A 781 -37.29 10.07 2.19
CA LEU A 781 -37.48 10.70 3.51
C LEU A 781 -38.92 10.48 4.03
N PRO A 782 -39.11 10.28 5.35
CA PRO A 782 -40.43 10.08 5.93
C PRO A 782 -41.17 11.42 6.08
N SER A 783 -42.49 11.40 5.87
CA SER A 783 -43.31 12.63 5.92
C SER A 783 -43.39 13.22 7.34
N SER A 784 -43.39 12.40 8.39
CA SER A 784 -43.43 12.84 9.80
C SER A 784 -42.18 13.54 10.30
N MET A 785 -41.06 13.51 9.56
CA MET A 785 -39.86 14.25 9.93
C MET A 785 -40.11 15.76 9.78
N ASN A 786 -39.74 16.54 10.80
CA ASN A 786 -39.97 17.98 10.75
C ASN A 786 -39.14 18.65 9.65
N LYS A 787 -39.58 19.84 9.19
CA LYS A 787 -38.96 20.56 8.07
C LYS A 787 -37.47 20.86 8.30
N GLY A 788 -37.09 21.23 9.52
CA GLY A 788 -35.70 21.54 9.88
C GLY A 788 -34.78 20.33 9.74
N ASN A 789 -35.19 19.17 10.25
CA ASN A 789 -34.41 17.94 10.18
C ASN A 789 -34.36 17.37 8.76
N LYS A 790 -35.45 17.46 7.99
CA LYS A 790 -35.44 17.14 6.54
C LYS A 790 -34.37 17.96 5.80
N LEU A 791 -34.29 19.27 6.08
CA LEU A 791 -33.28 20.14 5.48
C LEU A 791 -31.86 19.77 5.91
N LYS A 792 -31.64 19.54 7.22
CA LYS A 792 -30.32 19.11 7.75
C LYS A 792 -29.83 17.82 7.09
N LEU A 793 -30.69 16.80 7.02
CA LEU A 793 -30.33 15.51 6.44
C LEU A 793 -30.09 15.61 4.94
N ARG A 794 -30.89 16.41 4.22
CA ARG A 794 -30.65 16.72 2.80
C ARG A 794 -29.29 17.37 2.58
N ASN A 795 -28.96 18.39 3.35
CA ASN A 795 -27.67 19.08 3.22
C ASN A 795 -26.49 18.13 3.49
N LEU A 796 -26.62 17.22 4.46
CA LEU A 796 -25.60 16.20 4.73
C LEU A 796 -25.50 15.16 3.61
N MET A 797 -26.63 14.73 3.06
CA MET A 797 -26.70 13.81 1.92
C MET A 797 -26.00 14.42 0.69
N GLU A 798 -26.34 15.66 0.34
CA GLU A 798 -25.74 16.41 -0.77
C GLU A 798 -24.24 16.64 -0.55
N ALA A 799 -23.84 17.06 0.65
CA ALA A 799 -22.43 17.29 0.96
C ALA A 799 -21.60 16.00 0.86
N ALA A 800 -22.08 14.89 1.43
CA ALA A 800 -21.38 13.61 1.33
C ALA A 800 -21.35 13.07 -0.11
N PHE A 801 -22.41 13.27 -0.88
CA PHE A 801 -22.48 12.84 -2.28
C PHE A 801 -21.48 13.60 -3.13
N ASN A 802 -21.48 14.93 -3.02
CA ASN A 802 -20.56 15.79 -3.76
C ASN A 802 -19.10 15.49 -3.41
N GLU A 803 -18.78 15.22 -2.13
CA GLU A 803 -17.42 14.85 -1.72
C GLU A 803 -16.92 13.55 -2.36
N VAL A 804 -17.81 12.58 -2.61
CA VAL A 804 -17.44 11.27 -3.20
C VAL A 804 -17.46 11.31 -4.73
N PHE A 805 -18.42 12.00 -5.33
CA PHE A 805 -18.71 12.01 -6.76
C PHE A 805 -18.23 13.28 -7.48
N ASP A 806 -17.43 14.12 -6.84
CA ASP A 806 -16.89 15.34 -7.44
C ASP A 806 -16.25 15.07 -8.82
N GLY A 807 -16.59 15.92 -9.79
CA GLY A 807 -16.12 15.83 -11.17
C GLY A 807 -16.57 14.61 -11.98
N SER A 808 -17.44 13.74 -11.44
CA SER A 808 -17.85 12.49 -12.10
C SER A 808 -19.07 12.58 -13.01
N GLY A 809 -19.91 13.62 -12.84
CA GLY A 809 -21.18 13.78 -13.54
C GLY A 809 -22.35 12.96 -12.97
N ALA A 810 -22.14 12.18 -11.90
CA ALA A 810 -23.20 11.44 -11.22
C ALA A 810 -24.27 12.38 -10.65
N LEU A 811 -25.53 11.93 -10.65
CA LEU A 811 -26.67 12.75 -10.26
C LEU A 811 -27.34 12.21 -8.98
N LEU A 812 -27.37 13.04 -7.92
CA LEU A 812 -28.23 12.82 -6.77
C LEU A 812 -29.64 13.33 -7.07
N LEU A 813 -30.64 12.45 -7.00
CA LEU A 813 -32.03 12.81 -7.24
C LEU A 813 -32.65 13.48 -6.00
N PRO A 814 -33.69 14.32 -6.17
CA PRO A 814 -34.46 14.84 -5.05
C PRO A 814 -35.04 13.71 -4.19
N ALA A 815 -35.13 13.95 -2.88
CA ALA A 815 -35.69 12.98 -1.95
C ALA A 815 -37.15 12.64 -2.32
N ILE A 816 -37.43 11.35 -2.47
CA ILE A 816 -38.78 10.82 -2.74
C ILE A 816 -39.50 10.65 -1.40
N PRO A 817 -40.81 10.96 -1.30
CA PRO A 817 -41.58 10.58 -0.12
C PRO A 817 -41.52 9.06 0.11
N GLU A 818 -41.08 8.63 1.30
CA GLU A 818 -40.87 7.21 1.65
C GLU A 818 -42.16 6.37 1.47
N SER A 819 -43.33 7.00 1.68
CA SER A 819 -44.65 6.42 1.49
C SER A 819 -45.06 6.15 0.03
N VAL A 820 -44.47 6.88 -0.94
CA VAL A 820 -44.81 6.76 -2.36
C VAL A 820 -44.01 5.65 -3.04
N ALA A 821 -42.75 5.45 -2.63
CA ALA A 821 -41.84 4.53 -3.30
C ALA A 821 -42.41 3.09 -3.40
N PRO A 822 -42.94 2.45 -2.33
CA PRO A 822 -43.46 1.09 -2.40
C PRO A 822 -44.48 0.82 -3.51
N TYR A 823 -45.32 1.81 -3.82
CA TYR A 823 -46.35 1.67 -4.85
C TYR A 823 -45.77 1.34 -6.23
N PHE A 824 -44.71 2.03 -6.64
CA PHE A 824 -44.06 1.84 -7.94
C PHE A 824 -43.48 0.43 -8.13
N PHE A 825 -43.16 -0.26 -7.03
CA PHE A 825 -42.71 -1.65 -7.07
C PHE A 825 -43.87 -2.64 -7.03
N LEU A 826 -44.88 -2.38 -6.19
CA LEU A 826 -46.03 -3.26 -6.01
C LEU A 826 -46.93 -3.34 -7.26
N THR A 827 -47.01 -2.26 -8.06
CA THR A 827 -47.79 -2.27 -9.31
C THR A 827 -47.09 -2.96 -10.48
N LYS A 828 -45.75 -3.12 -10.43
CA LYS A 828 -44.93 -3.70 -11.52
C LYS A 828 -44.52 -5.17 -11.31
N THR A 829 -44.88 -5.79 -10.18
CA THR A 829 -44.51 -7.19 -9.85
C THR A 829 -45.67 -8.16 -10.05
N GLU A 830 -45.43 -9.48 -10.04
CA GLU A 830 -46.40 -10.56 -10.37
C GLU A 830 -47.71 -10.56 -9.55
N ASN A 831 -47.77 -9.84 -8.43
CA ASN A 831 -49.01 -9.55 -7.71
C ASN A 831 -49.73 -8.30 -8.25
N ALA A 832 -49.54 -7.98 -9.53
CA ALA A 832 -49.89 -6.72 -10.19
C ALA A 832 -51.26 -6.24 -9.71
N LEU A 833 -51.23 -5.32 -8.76
CA LEU A 833 -52.41 -4.67 -8.23
C LEU A 833 -53.13 -4.09 -9.44
N HIS A 834 -54.39 -4.47 -9.67
CA HIS A 834 -55.11 -3.94 -10.83
C HIS A 834 -55.06 -2.40 -10.79
N ASP A 835 -54.59 -1.77 -11.87
CA ASP A 835 -54.31 -0.33 -12.00
C ASP A 835 -55.47 0.61 -11.61
N MET A 836 -56.67 0.09 -11.36
CA MET A 836 -57.85 0.85 -10.95
C MET A 836 -58.42 0.48 -9.56
N ALA A 837 -57.71 -0.31 -8.77
CA ALA A 837 -58.15 -0.73 -7.43
C ALA A 837 -57.80 0.31 -6.35
N ASN A 838 -58.63 0.39 -5.29
CA ASN A 838 -58.28 1.16 -4.09
C ASN A 838 -57.25 0.37 -3.26
N ILE A 839 -56.09 0.98 -3.01
CA ILE A 839 -54.96 0.35 -2.33
C ILE A 839 -54.58 1.21 -1.12
N VAL A 840 -54.36 0.57 0.03
CA VAL A 840 -53.75 1.19 1.20
C VAL A 840 -52.44 0.47 1.47
N ASN A 841 -51.32 1.19 1.35
CA ASN A 841 -50.01 0.67 1.74
C ASN A 841 -49.62 1.22 3.10
N VAL A 842 -49.17 0.35 4.00
CA VAL A 842 -48.76 0.66 5.37
C VAL A 842 -47.30 0.24 5.56
N ASP A 843 -46.39 1.20 5.56
CA ASP A 843 -44.97 0.96 5.79
C ASP A 843 -44.65 1.08 7.28
N ILE A 844 -44.48 -0.06 7.97
CA ILE A 844 -44.14 -0.09 9.41
C ILE A 844 -42.62 -0.15 9.56
N GLY A 845 -42.02 0.98 9.89
CA GLY A 845 -40.59 1.11 10.18
C GLY A 845 -40.22 0.71 11.62
N GLY A 846 -39.02 1.13 12.03
CA GLY A 846 -38.62 1.02 13.45
C GLY A 846 -39.29 2.10 14.31
N GLY A 847 -39.27 3.35 13.87
CA GLY A 847 -39.79 4.49 14.64
C GLY A 847 -41.08 5.14 14.13
N THR A 848 -41.44 4.91 12.86
CA THR A 848 -42.61 5.53 12.20
C THR A 848 -43.39 4.48 11.41
N THR A 849 -44.69 4.71 11.28
CA THR A 849 -45.56 4.03 10.32
C THR A 849 -46.07 5.06 9.33
N ASP A 850 -45.82 4.80 8.05
CA ASP A 850 -46.19 5.67 6.94
C ASP A 850 -47.31 4.99 6.14
N VAL A 851 -48.45 5.65 6.00
CA VAL A 851 -49.63 5.13 5.30
C VAL A 851 -49.87 5.93 4.04
N MET A 852 -50.04 5.22 2.93
CA MET A 852 -50.36 5.78 1.62
C MET A 852 -51.67 5.20 1.11
N MET A 853 -52.58 6.08 0.72
CA MET A 853 -53.91 5.71 0.23
C MET A 853 -54.05 6.10 -1.24
N PHE A 854 -54.25 5.09 -2.10
CA PHE A 854 -54.50 5.25 -3.54
C PHE A 854 -55.96 4.91 -3.82
N MET A 855 -56.80 5.93 -4.01
CA MET A 855 -58.25 5.75 -4.13
C MET A 855 -58.71 5.79 -5.59
N GLU A 856 -58.15 4.90 -6.41
CA GLU A 856 -58.32 4.92 -7.88
C GLU A 856 -59.79 4.96 -8.35
N SER A 857 -60.65 4.19 -7.69
CA SER A 857 -62.07 4.08 -8.03
C SER A 857 -62.94 5.23 -7.53
N SER A 858 -62.38 6.19 -6.78
CA SER A 858 -63.14 7.30 -6.17
C SER A 858 -63.42 8.49 -7.12
N GLY A 859 -63.27 8.30 -8.44
CA GLY A 859 -63.54 9.33 -9.46
C GLY A 859 -62.51 10.48 -9.48
N GLN A 860 -62.88 11.62 -10.10
CA GLN A 860 -62.06 12.82 -10.20
C GLN A 860 -62.15 13.69 -8.92
N ARG A 861 -61.72 13.15 -7.78
CA ARG A 861 -61.53 13.94 -6.54
C ARG A 861 -60.10 14.47 -6.46
N SER A 862 -59.91 15.70 -5.98
CA SER A 862 -58.59 16.33 -5.86
C SER A 862 -57.70 15.68 -4.79
N ASP A 863 -58.31 15.08 -3.75
CA ASP A 863 -57.64 14.36 -2.67
C ASP A 863 -57.65 12.84 -2.91
N LYS A 864 -57.50 12.40 -4.16
CA LYS A 864 -57.51 10.96 -4.52
C LYS A 864 -56.31 10.19 -3.95
N TYR A 865 -55.21 10.89 -3.67
CA TYR A 865 -53.98 10.36 -3.10
C TYR A 865 -53.65 11.13 -1.83
N ILE A 866 -53.64 10.44 -0.69
CA ILE A 866 -53.23 11.03 0.59
C ILE A 866 -52.13 10.20 1.23
N SER A 867 -51.22 10.89 1.91
CA SER A 867 -50.23 10.25 2.79
C SER A 867 -50.42 10.73 4.22
N THR A 868 -50.26 9.83 5.17
CA THR A 868 -50.13 10.15 6.59
C THR A 868 -48.94 9.40 7.20
N SER A 869 -48.38 9.95 8.27
CA SER A 869 -47.23 9.36 8.96
C SER A 869 -47.36 9.62 10.45
N PHE A 870 -47.13 8.59 11.27
CA PHE A 870 -47.23 8.69 12.71
C PHE A 870 -46.16 7.83 13.40
N ARG A 871 -45.70 8.27 14.58
CA ARG A 871 -44.70 7.55 15.39
C ARG A 871 -45.41 6.44 16.18
N PHE A 872 -45.82 5.38 15.50
CA PHE A 872 -46.29 4.14 16.13
C PHE A 872 -45.83 2.95 15.29
N ALA A 873 -44.79 2.26 15.73
CA ALA A 873 -44.05 1.31 14.88
C ALA A 873 -43.34 0.23 15.71
N GLY A 874 -42.41 -0.52 15.10
CA GLY A 874 -41.76 -1.67 15.74
C GLY A 874 -41.10 -1.38 17.09
N ASN A 875 -40.51 -0.19 17.30
CA ASN A 875 -39.88 0.17 18.57
C ASN A 875 -40.87 0.32 19.72
N ASP A 876 -42.18 0.47 19.45
CA ASP A 876 -43.22 0.53 20.48
C ASP A 876 -43.59 -0.86 21.00
N LEU A 877 -43.27 -1.91 20.24
CA LEU A 877 -43.35 -3.31 20.66
C LEU A 877 -42.07 -3.76 21.36
N TRP A 878 -40.92 -3.47 20.73
CA TRP A 878 -39.63 -4.07 21.08
C TRP A 878 -38.75 -3.20 21.98
N GLY A 879 -39.04 -1.90 22.09
CA GLY A 879 -38.30 -0.94 22.90
C GLY A 879 -38.68 -0.97 24.39
N SER A 880 -38.08 -0.09 25.19
CA SER A 880 -38.29 -0.02 26.65
C SER A 880 -39.36 0.97 27.08
N GLY A 881 -40.42 1.10 26.29
CA GLY A 881 -41.40 2.16 26.44
C GLY A 881 -40.75 3.55 26.35
N PHE A 882 -41.29 4.50 27.10
CA PHE A 882 -40.84 5.89 27.03
C PHE A 882 -39.48 6.14 27.73
N ASN A 883 -39.07 5.28 28.68
CA ASN A 883 -37.74 5.34 29.33
C ASN A 883 -36.75 4.35 28.69
N GLY A 884 -36.17 4.77 27.56
CA GLY A 884 -35.43 3.92 26.61
C GLY A 884 -34.06 3.34 27.00
N LYS A 885 -33.71 3.23 28.29
CA LYS A 885 -32.38 2.74 28.73
C LYS A 885 -32.35 1.34 29.37
N LEU A 886 -33.47 0.86 29.92
CA LEU A 886 -33.52 -0.45 30.60
C LEU A 886 -33.82 -1.55 29.58
N LYS A 887 -33.08 -2.67 29.60
CA LYS A 887 -33.33 -3.82 28.70
C LYS A 887 -34.31 -4.84 29.30
N ASP A 888 -35.44 -4.35 29.79
CA ASP A 888 -36.39 -5.09 30.62
C ASP A 888 -37.79 -5.23 30.00
N ASN A 889 -37.89 -5.12 28.67
CA ASN A 889 -39.13 -5.37 27.93
C ASN A 889 -39.64 -6.81 28.22
N GLY A 890 -40.97 -6.97 28.31
CA GLY A 890 -41.61 -8.25 28.60
C GLY A 890 -41.26 -9.35 27.61
N PHE A 891 -41.10 -9.04 26.32
CA PHE A 891 -40.67 -10.01 25.30
C PHE A 891 -39.25 -10.53 25.55
N ILE A 892 -38.33 -9.66 25.98
CA ILE A 892 -36.95 -10.05 26.31
C ILE A 892 -36.96 -10.95 27.56
N THR A 893 -37.73 -10.58 28.58
CA THR A 893 -37.87 -11.37 29.81
C THR A 893 -38.49 -12.74 29.51
N ASN A 894 -39.57 -12.77 28.72
CA ASN A 894 -40.22 -13.99 28.25
C ASN A 894 -39.23 -14.92 27.56
N TYR A 895 -38.43 -14.37 26.66
CA TYR A 895 -37.44 -15.15 25.93
C TYR A 895 -36.39 -15.77 26.87
N PHE A 896 -35.81 -15.02 27.80
CA PHE A 896 -34.82 -15.59 28.73
C PHE A 896 -35.43 -16.61 29.71
N GLU A 897 -36.71 -16.52 30.04
CA GLU A 897 -37.44 -17.58 30.75
C GLU A 897 -37.60 -18.82 29.87
N TYR A 898 -38.06 -18.66 28.64
CA TYR A 898 -38.27 -19.73 27.67
C TYR A 898 -36.95 -20.44 27.30
N GLN A 899 -35.89 -19.67 27.06
CA GLN A 899 -34.55 -20.15 26.76
C GLN A 899 -34.03 -21.07 27.88
N ARG A 900 -34.16 -20.63 29.13
CA ARG A 900 -33.76 -21.43 30.32
C ARG A 900 -34.62 -22.67 30.49
N ALA A 901 -35.94 -22.55 30.31
CA ALA A 901 -36.87 -23.66 30.47
C ALA A 901 -36.68 -24.75 29.38
N ASN A 902 -36.18 -24.38 28.19
CA ASN A 902 -36.03 -25.29 27.05
C ASN A 902 -34.56 -25.60 26.69
N ASN A 903 -33.59 -25.20 27.51
CA ASN A 903 -32.15 -25.41 27.29
C ASN A 903 -31.63 -24.94 25.91
N ILE A 904 -32.07 -23.77 25.44
CA ILE A 904 -31.69 -23.22 24.13
C ILE A 904 -30.40 -22.41 24.27
N TYR A 905 -29.24 -23.00 23.95
CA TYR A 905 -27.93 -22.35 24.04
C TYR A 905 -27.05 -22.63 22.82
N PRO A 906 -27.31 -21.96 21.68
CA PRO A 906 -26.43 -22.05 20.52
C PRO A 906 -25.06 -21.40 20.84
N PRO A 907 -23.94 -22.14 20.80
CA PRO A 907 -22.67 -21.70 21.40
C PRO A 907 -22.08 -20.40 20.83
N ASN A 908 -22.27 -20.14 19.54
CA ASN A 908 -21.72 -18.96 18.87
C ASN A 908 -22.64 -17.76 19.10
N GLU A 909 -23.93 -17.91 18.78
CA GLU A 909 -24.94 -16.86 18.82
C GLU A 909 -25.22 -16.39 20.25
N ALA A 910 -25.18 -17.30 21.23
CA ALA A 910 -25.36 -16.95 22.64
C ALA A 910 -24.29 -15.97 23.14
N ARG A 911 -23.07 -15.99 22.58
CA ARG A 911 -22.01 -15.01 22.91
C ARG A 911 -22.41 -13.62 22.43
N PHE A 912 -22.88 -13.51 21.17
CA PHE A 912 -23.36 -12.25 20.61
C PHE A 912 -24.52 -11.68 21.43
N LEU A 913 -25.48 -12.54 21.81
CA LEU A 913 -26.63 -12.14 22.63
C LEU A 913 -26.22 -11.66 24.02
N THR A 914 -25.25 -12.34 24.66
CA THR A 914 -24.74 -11.96 25.97
C THR A 914 -24.03 -10.60 25.92
N LYS A 915 -23.12 -10.41 24.95
CA LYS A 915 -22.48 -9.10 24.70
C LYS A 915 -23.52 -8.03 24.44
N ALA A 916 -24.48 -8.29 23.55
CA ALA A 916 -25.51 -7.31 23.21
C ALA A 916 -26.38 -6.94 24.40
N LYS A 917 -26.61 -7.86 25.35
CA LYS A 917 -27.33 -7.61 26.61
C LYS A 917 -26.51 -6.73 27.56
N GLU A 918 -25.21 -6.99 27.71
CA GLU A 918 -24.30 -6.27 28.61
C GLU A 918 -23.89 -4.89 28.10
N ASP A 919 -23.87 -4.69 26.77
CA ASP A 919 -23.44 -3.45 26.14
C ASP A 919 -24.43 -2.29 26.40
N GLY A 920 -24.06 -1.37 27.29
CA GLY A 920 -24.89 -0.22 27.65
C GLY A 920 -25.19 0.78 26.53
N THR A 921 -24.52 0.67 25.37
CA THR A 921 -24.79 1.52 24.20
C THR A 921 -25.98 1.01 23.36
N LEU A 922 -26.30 -0.28 23.48
CA LEU A 922 -27.40 -0.93 22.76
C LEU A 922 -28.72 -0.86 23.54
N ARG A 923 -29.84 -0.86 22.81
CA ARG A 923 -31.22 -0.76 23.34
C ARG A 923 -31.97 -2.10 23.28
N SER A 924 -33.17 -2.15 23.85
CA SER A 924 -34.03 -3.35 23.81
C SER A 924 -34.38 -3.77 22.39
N ASP A 925 -34.67 -2.81 21.50
CA ASP A 925 -34.99 -3.05 20.10
C ASP A 925 -33.78 -3.59 19.32
N ASP A 926 -32.55 -3.24 19.72
CA ASP A 926 -31.34 -3.85 19.17
C ASP A 926 -31.24 -5.34 19.57
N LEU A 927 -31.53 -5.66 20.83
CA LEU A 927 -31.51 -7.05 21.32
C LEU A 927 -32.58 -7.91 20.65
N VAL A 928 -33.80 -7.38 20.51
CA VAL A 928 -34.90 -8.09 19.83
C VAL A 928 -34.60 -8.26 18.34
N SER A 929 -33.99 -7.27 17.69
CA SER A 929 -33.53 -7.40 16.30
C SER A 929 -32.51 -8.54 16.14
N LEU A 930 -31.63 -8.74 17.11
CA LEU A 930 -30.67 -9.87 17.13
C LEU A 930 -31.40 -11.21 17.31
N LEU A 931 -32.39 -11.26 18.20
CA LEU A 931 -33.21 -12.45 18.42
C LEU A 931 -33.96 -12.88 17.15
N PHE A 932 -34.57 -11.93 16.43
CA PHE A 932 -35.20 -12.21 15.14
C PHE A 932 -34.21 -12.60 14.03
N ARG A 933 -32.97 -12.10 14.10
CA ARG A 933 -31.93 -12.44 13.11
C ARG A 933 -31.53 -13.91 13.19
N TYR A 934 -31.41 -14.44 14.40
CA TYR A 934 -31.05 -15.83 14.70
C TYR A 934 -32.25 -16.61 15.26
N ASP A 935 -33.45 -16.34 14.73
CA ASP A 935 -34.68 -16.94 15.25
C ASP A 935 -34.73 -18.46 15.05
N GLN A 936 -34.01 -19.00 14.05
CA GLN A 936 -33.90 -20.45 13.83
C GLN A 936 -33.17 -21.13 15.00
N GLU A 937 -32.12 -20.49 15.52
CA GLU A 937 -31.32 -20.99 16.63
C GLU A 937 -31.92 -20.63 17.98
N PHE A 938 -32.41 -19.40 18.14
CA PHE A 938 -32.96 -18.90 19.40
C PHE A 938 -34.41 -19.31 19.63
N ARG A 939 -35.20 -19.54 18.57
CA ARG A 939 -36.64 -19.83 18.67
C ARG A 939 -37.39 -18.74 19.45
N PHE A 940 -37.08 -17.49 19.14
CA PHE A 940 -37.71 -16.33 19.78
C PHE A 940 -39.20 -16.24 19.42
N SER A 941 -39.55 -16.48 18.15
CA SER A 941 -40.94 -16.55 17.69
C SER A 941 -41.74 -17.62 18.43
N ASP A 942 -41.16 -18.81 18.64
CA ASP A 942 -41.79 -19.89 19.40
C ASP A 942 -42.06 -19.48 20.86
N SER A 943 -41.14 -18.73 21.48
CA SER A 943 -41.30 -18.23 22.85
C SER A 943 -42.57 -17.39 23.02
N ILE A 944 -43.00 -16.71 21.95
CA ILE A 944 -44.20 -15.87 21.90
C ILE A 944 -45.41 -16.72 21.51
N ALA A 945 -45.36 -17.36 20.33
CA ALA A 945 -46.54 -18.01 19.73
C ALA A 945 -46.97 -19.29 20.46
N THR A 946 -46.02 -20.06 21.01
CA THR A 946 -46.29 -21.33 21.69
C THR A 946 -45.97 -21.30 23.18
N GLY A 947 -44.86 -20.64 23.57
CA GLY A 947 -44.40 -20.59 24.96
C GLY A 947 -45.30 -19.78 25.89
N ARG A 948 -45.76 -18.61 25.41
CA ARG A 948 -46.67 -17.71 26.14
C ARG A 948 -47.59 -16.95 25.16
N PRO A 949 -48.64 -17.60 24.60
CA PRO A 949 -49.53 -17.02 23.60
C PRO A 949 -50.20 -15.71 24.02
N ASP A 950 -50.42 -15.47 25.33
CA ASP A 950 -50.94 -14.20 25.84
C ASP A 950 -50.10 -12.98 25.41
N MET A 951 -48.80 -13.16 25.14
CA MET A 951 -47.93 -12.10 24.59
C MET A 951 -48.40 -11.61 23.20
N LEU A 952 -49.07 -12.47 22.42
CA LEU A 952 -49.65 -12.09 21.13
C LEU A 952 -50.68 -10.97 21.27
N THR A 953 -51.34 -10.83 22.43
CA THR A 953 -52.29 -9.74 22.70
C THR A 953 -51.69 -8.37 22.42
N VAL A 954 -50.41 -8.17 22.76
CA VAL A 954 -49.68 -6.92 22.51
C VAL A 954 -49.50 -6.68 21.00
N LEU A 955 -49.17 -7.74 20.25
CA LEU A 955 -48.98 -7.68 18.79
C LEU A 955 -50.31 -7.44 18.06
N TYR A 956 -51.38 -8.12 18.48
CA TYR A 956 -52.74 -7.94 17.97
C TYR A 956 -53.25 -6.52 18.24
N LEU A 957 -53.01 -5.97 19.43
CA LEU A 957 -53.39 -4.59 19.75
C LEU A 957 -52.67 -3.57 18.86
N HIS A 958 -51.37 -3.75 18.64
CA HIS A 958 -50.60 -2.87 17.75
C HIS A 958 -51.13 -2.93 16.31
N TYR A 959 -51.36 -4.14 15.77
CA TYR A 959 -51.93 -4.32 14.43
C TYR A 959 -53.33 -3.70 14.31
N SER A 960 -54.19 -4.00 15.27
CA SER A 960 -55.59 -3.55 15.29
C SER A 960 -55.71 -2.04 15.43
N ALA A 961 -54.84 -1.40 16.22
CA ALA A 961 -54.81 0.06 16.37
C ALA A 961 -54.47 0.77 15.05
N ILE A 962 -53.54 0.22 14.25
CA ILE A 962 -53.20 0.76 12.93
C ILE A 962 -54.39 0.61 11.97
N VAL A 963 -55.00 -0.59 11.92
CA VAL A 963 -56.17 -0.86 11.06
C VAL A 963 -57.34 0.05 11.45
N TYR A 964 -57.62 0.20 12.75
CA TYR A 964 -58.65 1.09 13.28
C TYR A 964 -58.43 2.53 12.79
N HIS A 965 -57.22 3.05 12.97
CA HIS A 965 -56.91 4.43 12.59
C HIS A 965 -57.00 4.68 11.07
N ILE A 966 -56.63 3.70 10.25
CA ILE A 966 -56.82 3.77 8.80
C ILE A 966 -58.30 3.93 8.45
N ILE A 967 -59.18 3.17 9.12
CA ILE A 967 -60.63 3.24 8.91
C ILE A 967 -61.17 4.60 9.36
N GLU A 968 -60.68 5.17 10.45
CA GLU A 968 -61.07 6.52 10.87
C GLU A 968 -60.76 7.56 9.80
N ILE A 969 -59.58 7.47 9.18
CA ILE A 969 -59.20 8.35 8.07
C ILE A 969 -60.15 8.15 6.88
N MET A 970 -60.51 6.90 6.56
CA MET A 970 -61.46 6.59 5.48
C MET A 970 -62.86 7.11 5.77
N GLU A 971 -63.34 7.04 7.01
CA GLU A 971 -64.62 7.63 7.42
C GLU A 971 -64.58 9.15 7.32
N LEU A 972 -63.53 9.75 7.85
CA LEU A 972 -63.37 11.20 7.82
C LEU A 972 -63.30 11.72 6.38
N LYS A 973 -62.60 11.04 5.47
CA LYS A 973 -62.46 11.46 4.05
C LYS A 973 -63.60 10.99 3.15
N GLY A 974 -64.53 10.18 3.67
CA GLY A 974 -65.59 9.57 2.87
C GLY A 974 -65.06 8.64 1.79
N TYR A 975 -63.92 7.97 2.01
CA TYR A 975 -63.39 6.99 1.06
C TYR A 975 -64.17 5.66 1.14
N PRO A 976 -64.29 4.94 0.02
CA PRO A 976 -64.64 3.52 0.03
C PRO A 976 -63.54 2.70 0.72
N LEU A 977 -63.92 1.54 1.27
CA LEU A 977 -62.96 0.58 1.83
C LEU A 977 -62.02 0.04 0.72
N PRO A 978 -60.78 -0.34 1.07
CA PRO A 978 -59.80 -0.73 0.06
C PRO A 978 -60.05 -2.13 -0.45
N ARG A 979 -59.57 -2.43 -1.66
CA ARG A 979 -59.46 -3.81 -2.15
C ARG A 979 -58.19 -4.47 -1.62
N TYR A 980 -57.10 -3.72 -1.55
CA TYR A 980 -55.80 -4.23 -1.11
C TYR A 980 -55.28 -3.43 0.08
N LEU A 981 -54.92 -4.14 1.15
CA LEU A 981 -54.19 -3.60 2.28
C LEU A 981 -52.80 -4.24 2.32
N SER A 982 -51.77 -3.51 1.92
CA SER A 982 -50.39 -4.02 1.90
C SER A 982 -49.59 -3.50 3.09
N PHE A 983 -48.77 -4.38 3.68
CA PHE A 983 -47.83 -4.01 4.74
C PHE A 983 -46.39 -4.15 4.25
N THR A 984 -45.61 -3.07 4.42
CA THR A 984 -44.18 -3.01 4.09
C THR A 984 -43.36 -2.60 5.33
N GLY A 985 -42.04 -2.53 5.18
CA GLY A 985 -41.15 -2.10 6.27
C GLY A 985 -40.80 -3.22 7.25
N LYS A 986 -39.60 -3.14 7.83
CA LYS A 986 -39.04 -4.19 8.71
C LYS A 986 -39.88 -4.41 9.97
N GLY A 987 -40.54 -3.36 10.48
CA GLY A 987 -41.40 -3.43 11.64
C GLY A 987 -42.68 -4.23 11.41
N SER A 988 -43.09 -4.49 10.16
CA SER A 988 -44.25 -5.32 9.83
C SER A 988 -43.99 -6.82 9.95
N GLN A 989 -42.73 -7.27 10.11
CA GLN A 989 -42.39 -8.70 10.09
C GLN A 989 -43.11 -9.52 11.17
N TYR A 990 -43.43 -8.90 12.32
CA TYR A 990 -44.17 -9.58 13.39
C TYR A 990 -45.59 -9.99 12.97
N ILE A 991 -46.16 -9.36 11.93
CA ILE A 991 -47.49 -9.69 11.44
C ILE A 991 -47.56 -11.16 11.00
N SER A 992 -46.45 -11.72 10.52
CA SER A 992 -46.32 -13.15 10.20
C SER A 992 -46.40 -14.09 11.42
N LEU A 993 -46.36 -13.55 12.64
CA LEU A 993 -46.60 -14.31 13.88
C LEU A 993 -48.07 -14.34 14.29
N LEU A 994 -48.89 -13.45 13.71
CA LEU A 994 -50.32 -13.40 13.99
C LEU A 994 -51.05 -14.53 13.28
N CYS A 995 -52.21 -14.91 13.80
CA CYS A 995 -53.11 -15.92 13.25
C CYS A 995 -52.38 -17.25 12.91
N GLY A 996 -51.41 -17.66 13.74
CA GLY A 996 -50.62 -18.88 13.52
C GLY A 996 -49.68 -18.85 12.30
N GLY A 997 -49.48 -17.67 11.69
CA GLY A 997 -48.69 -17.47 10.47
C GLY A 997 -49.45 -17.69 9.16
N GLY A 998 -50.75 -17.97 9.25
CA GLY A 998 -51.62 -18.15 8.09
C GLY A 998 -52.06 -16.83 7.47
N LYS A 999 -51.84 -16.68 6.15
CA LYS A 999 -52.23 -15.46 5.41
C LYS A 999 -53.75 -15.32 5.27
N GLU A 1000 -54.45 -16.44 5.13
CA GLU A 1000 -55.90 -16.47 4.96
C GLU A 1000 -56.61 -16.05 6.25
N GLU A 1001 -56.13 -16.57 7.38
CA GLU A 1001 -56.61 -16.29 8.72
C GLU A 1001 -56.33 -14.82 9.11
N LEU A 1002 -55.16 -14.28 8.73
CA LEU A 1002 -54.88 -12.85 8.90
C LEU A 1002 -55.85 -11.98 8.08
N ALA A 1003 -56.16 -12.38 6.85
CA ALA A 1003 -57.12 -11.67 6.02
C ALA A 1003 -58.53 -11.75 6.62
N GLU A 1004 -58.94 -12.91 7.13
CA GLU A 1004 -60.20 -13.10 7.85
C GLU A 1004 -60.29 -12.21 9.10
N PHE A 1005 -59.25 -12.22 9.95
CA PHE A 1005 -59.15 -11.37 11.12
C PHE A 1005 -59.28 -9.89 10.73
N THR A 1006 -58.59 -9.47 9.67
CA THR A 1006 -58.63 -8.08 9.22
C THR A 1006 -60.03 -7.70 8.70
N ARG A 1007 -60.71 -8.60 7.98
CA ARG A 1007 -62.12 -8.38 7.59
C ARG A 1007 -63.03 -8.24 8.82
N LEU A 1008 -62.83 -9.09 9.83
CA LEU A 1008 -63.58 -9.03 11.08
C LEU A 1008 -63.37 -7.69 11.80
N LEU A 1009 -62.13 -7.21 11.88
CA LEU A 1009 -61.82 -5.89 12.42
C LEU A 1009 -62.52 -4.78 11.64
N ILE A 1010 -62.40 -4.77 10.31
CA ILE A 1010 -63.02 -3.75 9.46
C ILE A 1010 -64.53 -3.69 9.67
N ASN A 1011 -65.22 -4.84 9.67
CA ASN A 1011 -66.66 -4.93 9.90
C ASN A 1011 -67.07 -4.53 11.32
N THR A 1012 -66.18 -4.63 12.29
CA THR A 1012 -66.43 -4.20 13.67
C THR A 1012 -66.23 -2.68 13.83
N TYR A 1013 -65.30 -2.12 13.05
CA TYR A 1013 -64.88 -0.72 13.16
C TYR A 1013 -65.74 0.22 12.32
N SER A 1014 -66.23 -0.22 11.16
CA SER A 1014 -67.05 0.56 10.22
C SER A 1014 -68.28 -0.21 9.75
N ASP A 1015 -69.37 0.52 9.48
CA ASP A 1015 -70.60 0.00 8.88
C ASP A 1015 -70.54 -0.05 7.34
N LYS A 1016 -69.42 0.38 6.73
CA LYS A 1016 -69.24 0.33 5.27
C LYS A 1016 -69.07 -1.11 4.78
N GLN A 1017 -69.62 -1.38 3.59
CA GLN A 1017 -69.52 -2.70 2.98
C GLN A 1017 -68.12 -2.95 2.41
N LEU A 1018 -67.41 -3.96 2.95
CA LEU A 1018 -66.14 -4.41 2.43
C LEU A 1018 -66.32 -5.28 1.18
N GLN A 1019 -65.46 -5.09 0.17
CA GLN A 1019 -65.51 -5.87 -1.07
C GLN A 1019 -65.14 -7.33 -0.82
N ARG A 1020 -65.80 -8.27 -1.52
CA ARG A 1020 -65.51 -9.71 -1.42
C ARG A 1020 -64.07 -10.06 -1.82
N SER A 1021 -63.49 -9.32 -2.76
CA SER A 1021 -62.13 -9.48 -3.24
C SER A 1021 -61.08 -8.77 -2.37
N PHE A 1022 -61.41 -8.39 -1.13
CA PHE A 1022 -60.45 -7.77 -0.21
C PHE A 1022 -59.30 -8.72 0.11
N GLU A 1023 -58.06 -8.23 0.07
CA GLU A 1023 -56.86 -9.01 0.33
C GLU A 1023 -55.85 -8.22 1.17
N VAL A 1024 -55.16 -8.93 2.07
CA VAL A 1024 -54.03 -8.42 2.84
C VAL A 1024 -52.73 -8.94 2.22
N ILE A 1025 -51.86 -8.02 1.81
CA ILE A 1025 -50.61 -8.36 1.13
C ILE A 1025 -49.43 -8.17 2.09
N LEU A 1026 -48.71 -9.26 2.35
CA LEU A 1026 -47.45 -9.25 3.10
C LEU A 1026 -46.29 -9.53 2.16
N ASN A 1027 -45.30 -8.64 2.15
CA ASN A 1027 -44.11 -8.80 1.33
C ASN A 1027 -43.06 -9.67 2.06
N ALA A 1028 -42.40 -10.59 1.36
CA ALA A 1028 -41.39 -11.48 1.97
C ALA A 1028 -40.15 -10.70 2.44
N ASN A 1029 -39.76 -9.66 1.68
CA ASN A 1029 -38.66 -8.75 2.02
C ASN A 1029 -39.17 -7.30 2.07
N PRO A 1030 -39.87 -6.88 3.13
CA PRO A 1030 -40.52 -5.57 3.21
C PRO A 1030 -39.58 -4.36 3.05
N LYS A 1031 -38.27 -4.53 3.31
CA LYS A 1031 -37.25 -3.48 3.21
C LYS A 1031 -36.71 -3.25 1.80
N GLU A 1032 -36.83 -4.23 0.90
CA GLU A 1032 -36.40 -4.09 -0.50
C GLU A 1032 -37.37 -3.22 -1.28
N VAL A 1033 -38.65 -3.25 -0.91
CA VAL A 1033 -39.76 -2.60 -1.60
C VAL A 1033 -39.56 -1.08 -1.74
N THR A 1034 -39.16 -0.40 -0.68
CA THR A 1034 -38.96 1.06 -0.67
C THR A 1034 -37.80 1.48 -1.57
N ALA A 1035 -36.66 0.77 -1.52
CA ALA A 1035 -35.51 1.05 -2.37
C ALA A 1035 -35.78 0.70 -3.84
N ASN A 1036 -36.37 -0.47 -4.11
CA ASN A 1036 -36.75 -0.90 -5.46
C ASN A 1036 -37.75 0.07 -6.09
N GLY A 1037 -38.76 0.47 -5.31
CA GLY A 1037 -39.76 1.46 -5.71
C GLY A 1037 -39.17 2.83 -6.01
N SER A 1038 -38.15 3.25 -5.24
CA SER A 1038 -37.43 4.51 -5.49
C SER A 1038 -36.66 4.50 -6.82
N ILE A 1039 -36.10 3.35 -7.22
CA ILE A 1039 -35.47 3.18 -8.53
C ILE A 1039 -36.50 3.29 -9.66
N LEU A 1040 -37.64 2.63 -9.49
CA LEU A 1040 -38.71 2.64 -10.49
C LEU A 1040 -39.36 4.03 -10.61
N TYR A 1041 -39.49 4.76 -9.50
CA TYR A 1041 -39.90 6.17 -9.50
C TYR A 1041 -38.90 7.05 -10.28
N ALA A 1042 -37.60 6.87 -10.03
CA ALA A 1042 -36.55 7.63 -10.71
C ALA A 1042 -36.53 7.41 -12.23
N ARG A 1043 -36.99 6.25 -12.70
CA ARG A 1043 -37.08 5.88 -14.12
C ARG A 1043 -38.46 6.10 -14.73
N ALA A 1044 -39.46 6.46 -13.93
CA ALA A 1044 -40.82 6.69 -14.41
C ALA A 1044 -40.91 7.97 -15.26
N ASP A 1045 -41.86 8.00 -16.18
CA ASP A 1045 -42.11 9.19 -16.99
C ASP A 1045 -42.58 10.35 -16.11
N LYS A 1046 -42.20 11.58 -16.48
CA LYS A 1046 -42.60 12.78 -15.72
C LYS A 1046 -44.11 12.85 -15.52
N SER A 1047 -44.90 12.51 -16.53
CA SER A 1047 -46.37 12.49 -16.45
C SER A 1047 -46.93 11.49 -15.43
N GLU A 1048 -46.20 10.41 -15.13
CA GLU A 1048 -46.57 9.45 -14.08
C GLU A 1048 -46.20 10.00 -12.71
N THR A 1049 -44.97 10.51 -12.55
CA THR A 1049 -44.51 11.10 -11.28
C THR A 1049 -45.28 12.36 -10.87
N GLU A 1050 -45.73 13.18 -11.84
CA GLU A 1050 -46.51 14.40 -11.63
C GLU A 1050 -47.92 14.11 -11.08
N ARG A 1051 -48.50 12.94 -11.34
CA ARG A 1051 -49.78 12.51 -10.71
C ARG A 1051 -49.72 12.50 -9.19
N TYR A 1052 -48.51 12.34 -8.66
CA TYR A 1052 -48.24 12.26 -7.22
C TYR A 1052 -47.61 13.56 -6.68
N SER A 1053 -47.43 14.58 -7.51
CA SER A 1053 -46.89 15.88 -7.08
C SER A 1053 -47.88 16.69 -6.22
N SER A 1054 -49.18 16.42 -6.36
CA SER A 1054 -50.28 17.03 -5.58
C SER A 1054 -50.68 16.23 -4.34
N LEU A 1055 -49.78 15.37 -3.84
CA LEU A 1055 -50.03 14.54 -2.67
C LEU A 1055 -50.35 15.40 -1.44
N ALA A 1056 -51.55 15.21 -0.86
CA ALA A 1056 -51.93 15.92 0.34
C ALA A 1056 -51.42 15.17 1.59
N GLU A 1057 -50.45 15.75 2.29
CA GLU A 1057 -50.09 15.30 3.65
C GLU A 1057 -51.27 15.54 4.58
N PHE A 1058 -51.70 14.48 5.27
CA PHE A 1058 -52.88 14.48 6.11
C PHE A 1058 -52.57 13.97 7.51
N VAL A 1059 -53.07 14.65 8.55
CA VAL A 1059 -52.93 14.22 9.95
C VAL A 1059 -54.31 14.16 10.58
N HIS A 1060 -54.72 12.96 10.99
CA HIS A 1060 -55.93 12.75 11.78
C HIS A 1060 -55.59 12.80 13.28
N PRO A 1061 -56.14 13.74 14.07
CA PRO A 1061 -55.77 13.89 15.48
C PRO A 1061 -56.06 12.66 16.36
N GLY A 1062 -57.06 11.83 16.00
CA GLY A 1062 -57.38 10.58 16.71
C GLY A 1062 -58.74 10.54 17.40
N PHE A 1063 -59.64 11.48 17.11
CA PHE A 1063 -61.02 11.47 17.61
C PHE A 1063 -61.92 10.61 16.72
N ASN A 1064 -63.07 10.14 17.21
CA ASN A 1064 -64.01 9.38 16.38
C ASN A 1064 -64.76 10.31 15.40
N PRO A 1065 -64.58 10.20 14.07
CA PRO A 1065 -65.18 11.13 13.11
C PRO A 1065 -66.71 11.03 13.01
N LEU A 1066 -67.31 9.93 13.47
CA LEU A 1066 -68.77 9.72 13.46
C LEU A 1066 -69.45 10.33 14.69
N LYS A 1067 -68.73 10.50 15.81
CA LYS A 1067 -69.25 11.13 17.03
C LYS A 1067 -68.98 12.64 17.07
N GLU A 1068 -67.82 13.07 16.57
CA GLU A 1068 -67.38 14.47 16.63
C GLU A 1068 -67.53 15.19 15.29
N ALA A 1069 -68.77 15.43 14.86
CA ALA A 1069 -69.06 16.04 13.55
C ALA A 1069 -68.41 17.42 13.37
N ALA A 1070 -68.33 18.23 14.44
CA ALA A 1070 -67.70 19.56 14.40
C ALA A 1070 -66.19 19.47 14.16
N PHE A 1071 -65.49 18.52 14.80
CA PHE A 1071 -64.07 18.30 14.57
C PHE A 1071 -63.83 17.72 13.18
N ALA A 1072 -64.68 16.80 12.73
CA ALA A 1072 -64.61 16.23 11.39
C ALA A 1072 -64.69 17.31 10.30
N GLU A 1073 -65.63 18.25 10.43
CA GLU A 1073 -65.80 19.35 9.47
C GLU A 1073 -64.61 20.31 9.48
N LYS A 1074 -64.08 20.64 10.67
CA LYS A 1074 -62.86 21.45 10.82
C LYS A 1074 -61.67 20.82 10.07
N VAL A 1075 -61.53 19.50 10.15
CA VAL A 1075 -60.42 18.78 9.48
C VAL A 1075 -60.62 18.66 7.96
N ARG A 1076 -61.86 18.53 7.49
CA ARG A 1076 -62.17 18.45 6.05
C ARG A 1076 -61.95 19.75 5.30
N THR A 1077 -62.30 20.87 5.93
CA THR A 1077 -62.31 22.21 5.30
C THR A 1077 -60.97 22.93 5.36
N THR A 1078 -60.03 22.48 6.20
CA THR A 1078 -58.72 23.14 6.38
C THR A 1078 -57.66 22.44 5.52
N GLU A 1079 -57.08 23.13 4.55
CA GLU A 1079 -56.08 22.54 3.63
C GLU A 1079 -54.72 22.22 4.29
N LYS A 1080 -54.47 22.62 5.55
CA LYS A 1080 -53.28 22.26 6.35
C LYS A 1080 -53.51 22.50 7.84
N GLY A 1081 -53.26 21.50 8.69
CA GLY A 1081 -53.11 21.69 10.14
C GLY A 1081 -54.37 22.18 10.87
N ALA A 1082 -55.46 21.41 10.80
CA ALA A 1082 -56.74 21.77 11.44
C ALA A 1082 -56.67 21.95 12.97
N PHE A 1083 -55.64 21.41 13.62
CA PHE A 1083 -55.38 21.56 15.04
C PHE A 1083 -53.90 21.88 15.27
N GLN A 1084 -53.64 22.70 16.28
CA GLN A 1084 -52.30 23.15 16.70
C GLN A 1084 -51.93 22.55 18.05
N LEU A 1085 -50.65 22.65 18.43
CA LEU A 1085 -50.19 22.18 19.74
C LEU A 1085 -50.89 22.90 20.92
N LEU A 1086 -51.32 24.15 20.75
CA LEU A 1086 -52.13 24.89 21.73
C LEU A 1086 -53.44 24.15 22.08
N ASP A 1087 -54.07 23.49 21.11
CA ASP A 1087 -55.36 22.80 21.26
C ASP A 1087 -55.28 21.58 22.20
N VAL A 1088 -54.07 21.13 22.55
CA VAL A 1088 -53.82 19.88 23.28
C VAL A 1088 -52.94 20.04 24.52
N GLN A 1089 -52.46 21.25 24.85
CA GLN A 1089 -51.54 21.43 26.00
C GLN A 1089 -52.18 21.07 27.35
N ASN A 1090 -53.46 21.38 27.49
CA ASN A 1090 -54.26 20.98 28.63
C ASN A 1090 -54.84 19.59 28.37
N ILE A 1091 -54.58 18.63 29.27
CA ILE A 1091 -55.12 17.26 29.15
C ILE A 1091 -56.65 17.26 29.12
N ALA A 1092 -57.30 18.23 29.76
CA ALA A 1092 -58.74 18.41 29.75
C ALA A 1092 -59.28 19.15 28.51
N SER A 1093 -58.47 19.36 27.47
CA SER A 1093 -58.97 19.97 26.24
C SER A 1093 -60.02 19.08 25.56
N PRO A 1094 -61.03 19.65 24.88
CA PRO A 1094 -62.07 18.87 24.21
C PRO A 1094 -61.52 17.83 23.23
N LEU A 1095 -60.42 18.16 22.53
CA LEU A 1095 -59.78 17.24 21.61
C LEU A 1095 -59.12 16.05 22.34
N ASN A 1096 -58.42 16.30 23.46
CA ASN A 1096 -57.80 15.23 24.24
C ASN A 1096 -58.84 14.28 24.83
N VAL A 1097 -59.95 14.81 25.34
CA VAL A 1097 -61.07 13.99 25.85
C VAL A 1097 -61.67 13.15 24.73
N ALA A 1098 -61.96 13.74 23.57
CA ALA A 1098 -62.50 13.01 22.42
C ALA A 1098 -61.56 11.89 21.92
N VAL A 1099 -60.24 12.11 21.98
CA VAL A 1099 -59.24 11.07 21.64
C VAL A 1099 -59.24 9.95 22.68
N LEU A 1100 -59.31 10.26 23.98
CA LEU A 1100 -59.36 9.26 25.06
C LEU A 1100 -60.66 8.44 25.04
N GLU A 1101 -61.81 9.06 24.78
CA GLU A 1101 -63.08 8.36 24.60
C GLU A 1101 -63.04 7.43 23.38
N ASN A 1102 -62.42 7.89 22.30
CA ASN A 1102 -62.25 7.08 21.11
C ASN A 1102 -61.29 5.90 21.33
N LEU A 1103 -60.23 6.08 22.13
CA LEU A 1103 -59.35 4.99 22.56
C LEU A 1103 -60.11 3.93 23.37
N ASN A 1104 -60.98 4.33 24.30
CA ASN A 1104 -61.86 3.40 25.00
C ASN A 1104 -62.80 2.66 24.04
N ASN A 1105 -63.38 3.37 23.07
CA ASN A 1105 -64.23 2.75 22.05
C ASN A 1105 -63.46 1.73 21.20
N PHE A 1106 -62.21 2.02 20.82
CA PHE A 1106 -61.34 1.07 20.15
C PHE A 1106 -61.08 -0.17 21.02
N LEU A 1107 -60.72 0.01 22.29
CA LEU A 1107 -60.46 -1.10 23.21
C LEU A 1107 -61.72 -1.95 23.43
N GLU A 1108 -62.89 -1.33 23.59
CA GLU A 1108 -64.18 -2.01 23.70
C GLU A 1108 -64.43 -2.90 22.47
N LYS A 1109 -64.29 -2.33 21.27
CA LYS A 1109 -64.50 -3.03 20.00
C LYS A 1109 -63.47 -4.14 19.73
N THR A 1110 -62.28 -4.06 20.32
CA THR A 1110 -61.17 -4.98 20.01
C THR A 1110 -60.97 -6.05 21.08
N LEU A 1111 -61.21 -5.72 22.34
CA LEU A 1111 -60.94 -6.60 23.49
C LEU A 1111 -62.20 -7.05 24.24
N ASN A 1112 -63.34 -6.40 24.03
CA ASN A 1112 -64.63 -6.74 24.67
C ASN A 1112 -65.71 -7.16 23.65
N ASN A 1113 -65.43 -7.13 22.35
CA ASN A 1113 -66.35 -7.63 21.32
C ASN A 1113 -66.32 -9.15 21.26
N ARG A 1114 -67.49 -9.78 21.40
CA ARG A 1114 -67.62 -11.24 21.43
C ARG A 1114 -67.03 -11.95 20.22
N VAL A 1115 -67.25 -11.44 19.00
CA VAL A 1115 -66.77 -12.10 17.78
C VAL A 1115 -65.24 -12.03 17.67
N VAL A 1116 -64.66 -10.90 18.07
CA VAL A 1116 -63.20 -10.72 18.12
C VAL A 1116 -62.57 -11.60 19.20
N ILE A 1117 -63.20 -11.68 20.38
CA ILE A 1117 -62.76 -12.55 21.48
C ILE A 1117 -62.80 -14.01 21.05
N ASP A 1118 -63.90 -14.46 20.44
CA ASP A 1118 -64.07 -15.85 20.00
C ASP A 1118 -62.97 -16.22 18.99
N PHE A 1119 -62.71 -15.36 17.99
CA PHE A 1119 -61.64 -15.56 17.01
C PHE A 1119 -60.24 -15.63 17.67
N LEU A 1120 -59.90 -14.67 18.53
CA LEU A 1120 -58.59 -14.67 19.21
C LEU A 1120 -58.44 -15.84 20.20
N GLY A 1121 -59.54 -16.35 20.74
CA GLY A 1121 -59.59 -17.53 21.59
C GLY A 1121 -59.13 -18.80 20.89
N GLU A 1122 -59.35 -18.92 19.57
CA GLU A 1122 -58.85 -20.03 18.75
C GLU A 1122 -57.32 -20.09 18.71
N PHE A 1123 -56.65 -18.96 18.94
CA PHE A 1123 -55.19 -18.84 19.03
C PHE A 1123 -54.66 -18.86 20.47
N ASN A 1124 -55.45 -19.41 21.41
CA ASN A 1124 -55.11 -19.55 22.83
C ASN A 1124 -54.91 -18.23 23.60
N ILE A 1125 -55.50 -17.14 23.15
CA ILE A 1125 -55.46 -15.84 23.86
C ILE A 1125 -56.69 -15.74 24.77
N LYS A 1126 -56.50 -15.77 26.09
CA LYS A 1126 -57.62 -15.93 27.05
C LYS A 1126 -57.89 -14.70 27.93
N ASN A 1127 -56.90 -13.82 28.10
CA ASN A 1127 -56.95 -12.72 29.09
C ASN A 1127 -57.43 -11.37 28.52
N LEU A 1128 -58.23 -11.37 27.45
CA LEU A 1128 -58.64 -10.16 26.73
C LEU A 1128 -59.48 -9.21 27.59
N LYS A 1129 -60.45 -9.73 28.34
CA LYS A 1129 -61.31 -8.92 29.21
C LYS A 1129 -60.53 -8.27 30.35
N GLU A 1130 -59.59 -9.00 30.94
CA GLU A 1130 -58.70 -8.45 31.98
C GLU A 1130 -57.75 -7.41 31.40
N THR A 1131 -57.24 -7.64 30.18
CA THR A 1131 -56.41 -6.69 29.45
C THR A 1131 -57.19 -5.41 29.13
N TYR A 1132 -58.46 -5.52 28.76
CA TYR A 1132 -59.36 -4.39 28.55
C TYR A 1132 -59.51 -3.54 29.81
N GLU A 1133 -59.80 -4.18 30.96
CA GLU A 1133 -59.96 -3.49 32.25
C GLU A 1133 -58.67 -2.77 32.70
N LEU A 1134 -57.51 -3.38 32.45
CA LEU A 1134 -56.20 -2.80 32.75
C LEU A 1134 -55.86 -1.59 31.85
N LEU A 1135 -56.24 -1.67 30.57
CA LEU A 1135 -55.90 -0.65 29.59
C LEU A 1135 -56.85 0.55 29.66
N ARG A 1136 -58.16 0.30 29.77
CA ARG A 1136 -59.21 1.32 29.58
C ARG A 1136 -59.05 2.49 30.55
N TRP A 1137 -59.36 3.68 30.05
CA TRP A 1137 -59.47 4.88 30.88
C TRP A 1137 -60.80 4.85 31.65
N ASN A 1138 -60.78 5.16 32.94
CA ASN A 1138 -61.97 5.17 33.79
C ASN A 1138 -62.93 6.38 33.58
N GLY A 1139 -62.56 7.34 32.72
CA GLY A 1139 -63.38 8.52 32.41
C GLY A 1139 -63.09 9.76 33.27
N ASP A 1140 -62.21 9.67 34.27
CA ASP A 1140 -61.77 10.83 35.06
C ASP A 1140 -60.58 11.52 34.38
N ILE A 1141 -60.75 12.77 33.95
CA ILE A 1141 -59.71 13.49 33.18
C ILE A 1141 -58.60 14.07 34.06
N ASP A 1142 -58.88 14.31 35.35
CA ASP A 1142 -57.95 14.94 36.29
C ASP A 1142 -57.14 13.90 37.07
N ASN A 1143 -57.80 12.81 37.47
CA ASN A 1143 -57.22 11.69 38.23
C ASN A 1143 -57.51 10.33 37.56
N GLY A 1144 -57.47 10.29 36.23
CA GLY A 1144 -57.76 9.08 35.46
C GLY A 1144 -56.88 7.89 35.84
N GLU A 1145 -57.48 6.71 35.80
CA GLU A 1145 -56.80 5.42 35.94
C GLU A 1145 -56.86 4.65 34.61
N GLY A 1146 -55.89 3.76 34.40
CA GLY A 1146 -55.77 2.93 33.20
C GLY A 1146 -54.47 3.17 32.44
N LEU A 1147 -53.86 2.10 31.92
CA LEU A 1147 -52.53 2.21 31.28
C LEU A 1147 -52.52 3.13 30.06
N ILE A 1148 -53.62 3.24 29.30
CA ILE A 1148 -53.68 4.15 28.15
C ILE A 1148 -53.65 5.61 28.59
N TYR A 1149 -54.36 5.96 29.66
CA TYR A 1149 -54.44 7.33 30.18
C TYR A 1149 -53.08 7.76 30.73
N ASP A 1150 -52.44 6.88 31.52
CA ASP A 1150 -51.07 7.07 32.01
C ASP A 1150 -50.08 7.34 30.88
N SER A 1151 -50.11 6.50 29.83
CA SER A 1151 -49.24 6.63 28.66
C SER A 1151 -49.53 7.93 27.92
N TYR A 1152 -50.80 8.22 27.65
CA TYR A 1152 -51.24 9.42 26.93
C TYR A 1152 -50.75 10.69 27.62
N ARG A 1153 -51.01 10.81 28.94
CA ARG A 1153 -50.57 11.95 29.76
C ARG A 1153 -49.04 12.10 29.77
N LYS A 1154 -48.31 10.99 29.87
CA LYS A 1154 -46.84 10.99 29.88
C LYS A 1154 -46.27 11.52 28.57
N VAL A 1155 -46.75 11.04 27.43
CA VAL A 1155 -46.27 11.46 26.11
C VAL A 1155 -46.73 12.88 25.76
N LEU A 1156 -47.93 13.28 26.17
CA LEU A 1156 -48.45 14.62 25.94
C LEU A 1156 -47.57 15.72 26.58
N ASN A 1157 -46.93 15.42 27.72
CA ASN A 1157 -46.04 16.37 28.38
C ASN A 1157 -44.82 16.77 27.52
N ASP A 1158 -44.32 15.90 26.65
CA ASP A 1158 -43.18 16.22 25.76
C ASP A 1158 -43.54 17.32 24.75
N LEU A 1159 -44.81 17.37 24.32
CA LEU A 1159 -45.29 18.39 23.40
C LEU A 1159 -45.31 19.79 24.03
N ARG A 1160 -45.32 19.91 25.36
CA ARG A 1160 -45.32 21.20 26.07
C ARG A 1160 -44.05 22.01 25.86
N SER A 1161 -42.96 21.35 25.45
CA SER A 1161 -41.66 21.98 25.18
C SER A 1161 -41.56 22.61 23.79
N ARG A 1162 -42.56 22.41 22.92
CA ARG A 1162 -42.57 22.86 21.51
C ARG A 1162 -43.44 24.12 21.34
N ASP A 1163 -43.28 24.79 20.20
CA ASP A 1163 -44.02 26.02 19.89
C ASP A 1163 -45.53 25.76 19.78
N LYS A 1164 -46.35 26.59 20.42
CA LYS A 1164 -47.80 26.37 20.58
C LYS A 1164 -48.57 26.50 19.27
N GLU A 1165 -48.07 27.31 18.34
CA GLU A 1165 -48.72 27.55 17.05
C GLU A 1165 -48.37 26.50 15.99
N GLU A 1166 -47.44 25.58 16.28
CA GLU A 1166 -47.12 24.48 15.37
C GLU A 1166 -48.36 23.58 15.15
N PRO A 1167 -48.67 23.21 13.89
CA PRO A 1167 -49.66 22.18 13.61
C PRO A 1167 -49.34 20.87 14.32
N LEU A 1168 -50.36 20.09 14.68
CA LEU A 1168 -50.16 18.77 15.25
C LEU A 1168 -49.25 17.91 14.35
N PRO A 1169 -48.11 17.42 14.86
CA PRO A 1169 -47.11 16.74 14.03
C PRO A 1169 -47.50 15.31 13.66
N GLN A 1170 -48.44 14.69 14.38
CA GLN A 1170 -48.89 13.31 14.21
C GLN A 1170 -50.21 13.07 14.96
N SER A 1171 -50.82 11.89 14.79
CA SER A 1171 -52.00 11.49 15.54
C SER A 1171 -51.70 11.33 17.05
N LEU A 1172 -52.59 11.86 17.88
CA LEU A 1172 -52.55 11.72 19.34
C LEU A 1172 -53.02 10.34 19.79
N PHE A 1173 -53.83 9.67 18.97
CA PHE A 1173 -54.36 8.32 19.25
C PHE A 1173 -53.27 7.36 19.73
N PHE A 1174 -52.11 7.38 19.07
CA PHE A 1174 -51.03 6.45 19.39
C PHE A 1174 -50.21 6.79 20.64
N PHE A 1175 -50.43 7.96 21.27
CA PHE A 1175 -49.71 8.35 22.49
C PHE A 1175 -50.05 7.42 23.65
N ALA A 1176 -51.29 6.93 23.66
CA ALA A 1176 -51.78 5.95 24.62
C ALA A 1176 -51.05 4.61 24.57
N PHE A 1177 -50.40 4.25 23.46
CA PHE A 1177 -49.78 2.94 23.28
C PHE A 1177 -48.27 2.89 23.54
N LYS A 1178 -47.60 4.04 23.56
CA LYS A 1178 -46.14 4.15 23.72
C LYS A 1178 -45.59 3.48 24.97
N GLU A 1179 -46.19 3.75 26.12
CA GLU A 1179 -45.79 3.16 27.40
C GLU A 1179 -46.68 1.97 27.77
N SER A 1180 -47.96 1.99 27.39
CA SER A 1180 -48.93 0.98 27.82
C SER A 1180 -48.63 -0.41 27.24
N LEU A 1181 -48.21 -0.53 25.98
CA LEU A 1181 -47.85 -1.82 25.37
C LEU A 1181 -46.62 -2.44 26.05
N TYR A 1182 -45.61 -1.62 26.34
CA TYR A 1182 -44.43 -2.05 27.09
C TYR A 1182 -44.80 -2.52 28.49
N ARG A 1183 -45.63 -1.76 29.24
CA ARG A 1183 -46.08 -2.16 30.58
C ARG A 1183 -46.95 -3.43 30.55
N LEU A 1184 -47.85 -3.53 29.57
CA LEU A 1184 -48.70 -4.70 29.37
C LEU A 1184 -47.85 -5.95 29.14
N SER A 1185 -46.83 -5.88 28.27
CA SER A 1185 -45.91 -7.00 28.03
C SER A 1185 -45.24 -7.50 29.31
N LYS A 1186 -44.86 -6.60 30.22
CA LYS A 1186 -44.25 -6.94 31.52
C LYS A 1186 -45.25 -7.52 32.52
N GLN A 1187 -46.51 -7.11 32.47
CA GLN A 1187 -47.54 -7.68 33.33
C GLN A 1187 -47.94 -9.10 32.88
N ILE A 1188 -48.04 -9.34 31.57
CA ILE A 1188 -48.26 -10.70 31.00
C ILE A 1188 -47.12 -11.63 31.43
N VAL A 1189 -45.88 -11.13 31.29
CA VAL A 1189 -44.70 -11.41 32.12
C VAL A 1189 -44.92 -12.12 33.46
N ALA A 1190 -45.16 -11.25 34.45
CA ALA A 1190 -45.14 -11.52 35.87
C ALA A 1190 -46.25 -12.44 36.37
N LYS A 1191 -47.41 -12.50 35.69
CA LYS A 1191 -48.58 -13.28 36.14
C LYS A 1191 -48.41 -14.80 36.13
N LYS A 1192 -47.40 -15.33 35.43
CA LYS A 1192 -47.07 -16.77 35.43
C LYS A 1192 -45.99 -17.14 36.46
N SER A 1193 -45.31 -16.13 37.01
CA SER A 1193 -44.23 -16.28 38.00
C SER A 1193 -44.75 -16.23 39.45
N ALA A 1194 -46.05 -15.99 39.61
CA ALA A 1194 -46.85 -16.20 40.81
C ALA A 1194 -47.80 -17.38 40.55
#